data_AF-A0A1H8J5G9-F1
#
_entry.id   AF-A0A1H8J5G9-F1
#
_cell.length_a   1.000
_cell.length_b   1.000
_cell.length_c   1.000
_cell.angle_alpha   90.00
_cell.angle_beta   90.00
_cell.angle_gamma   90.00
#
_symmetry.space_group_name_H-M   'P 1'
#
loop_
_entity.id
_entity.type
_entity.pdbx_description
1 polymer ?
#
loop_
_entity_poly.entity_id
_entity_poly.type
_entity_poly.pdbx_seq_one_letter_code
_entity_poly.pdbx_strand_id
1 'polypeptide(L)'
;MRGRLAALAGGLLIIAGTAVAVTPAAHAEDNGVGAKPALGWSSWSFVRHNPTAANIEATAEAMKDSGLARAGYEYVNVDDFWYHCPGSQGPDVDEYGRWVTDETKFPPSGGENGIQAVADHVHSLGLKFGLYVTPGISKQAVAQNTAIEGTPYHADDIATTATEKNYNCKGMVGIDYTKPGAQQFVDSWAAQFAGWGVDYVKIDGVGTPDVPDVQAWSDALRQTGRPIHLELSNSLDINNAATWGKLSNGWRTGGDIECYGCESGGSSYPLTSWSSVSSRFNQVANWAPYGGSGGFNDYDSLEIGNGAGDGLTLDERKTQMSLWSLAASPLILGTDLTALDPTDLALLKNRQVLAVDQDAIDAKRISSSSTSQVFAKTEPNGDAVVGLFNTSADGQVVSVPAAALGLAASADYALDDLWNHTFSATSTGTVSATVPPHGVALLRVTPVGRTLAEVTAPSTTVALSGLAGATDGGRNTVTETFTNNGALPVTGVDLALTAPAGVTVAANAPTRIPVVKPGDSASATFTVTTPDSTGLFAAEAVQATATYRWLLVVPAKDTTSGTLTVNQPVTAPWKTFASTTASFSQEGTRLGVRAQGSDVYGGTNQYGTIYQQGAEHDGSTTVVRIDSQTNTNAWAKAGIMVRNDITGTNTSPGYLILVEAPGKGYVIQWDSNGDGQLDSNSAPNNTGIGTPVYPSWLKLVRNGTTYTGYYSTDDANWTLVGSVDVPAAAAVQDVGLFATAHQSGTTCEADFDAFSTS
;
A
#
# COMPACT_ATOMS: atom_id res chain seq x y z
N MET A 1 81.96 25.23 -9.45
CA MET A 1 80.78 25.21 -8.55
C MET A 1 79.53 25.27 -9.44
N ARG A 2 78.94 24.12 -9.76
CA ARG A 2 77.63 23.66 -9.24
C ARG A 2 76.47 24.63 -9.56
N GLY A 3 75.76 24.37 -10.66
CA GLY A 3 74.36 24.75 -10.86
C GLY A 3 73.61 23.54 -11.41
N ARG A 4 72.73 22.94 -10.59
CA ARG A 4 71.89 21.78 -10.93
C ARG A 4 70.48 22.25 -11.27
N LEU A 5 69.93 21.59 -12.30
CA LEU A 5 68.54 21.27 -12.67
C LEU A 5 67.39 21.79 -11.78
N ALA A 6 66.29 22.20 -12.43
CA ALA A 6 65.01 21.47 -12.37
C ALA A 6 64.08 21.91 -13.51
N ALA A 7 63.72 20.98 -14.39
CA ALA A 7 62.61 21.09 -15.33
C ALA A 7 61.36 20.55 -14.65
N LEU A 8 60.29 21.35 -14.58
CA LEU A 8 58.97 20.87 -14.15
C LEU A 8 58.19 20.37 -15.39
N ALA A 9 57.91 19.08 -15.40
CA ALA A 9 56.94 18.45 -16.30
C ALA A 9 55.52 18.67 -15.74
N GLY A 10 54.64 19.29 -16.53
CA GLY A 10 53.22 19.38 -16.23
C GLY A 10 52.52 18.05 -16.51
N GLY A 11 52.05 17.37 -15.47
CA GLY A 11 51.17 16.21 -15.58
C GLY A 11 49.72 16.67 -15.71
N LEU A 12 49.10 16.36 -16.86
CA LEU A 12 47.65 16.46 -17.07
C LEU A 12 46.98 15.34 -16.25
N LEU A 13 46.23 15.69 -15.20
CA LEU A 13 45.32 14.75 -14.54
C LEU A 13 44.09 14.57 -15.43
N ILE A 14 43.95 13.40 -16.05
CA ILE A 14 42.70 12.96 -16.66
C ILE A 14 41.81 12.46 -15.52
N ILE A 15 40.86 13.29 -15.08
CA ILE A 15 39.77 12.85 -14.22
C ILE A 15 38.81 12.06 -15.11
N ALA A 16 38.81 10.74 -14.97
CA ALA A 16 37.78 9.88 -15.54
C ALA A 16 36.47 10.16 -14.80
N GLY A 17 35.68 11.12 -15.30
CA GLY A 17 34.31 11.33 -14.86
C GLY A 17 33.48 10.11 -15.25
N THR A 18 32.99 9.37 -14.27
CA THR A 18 31.89 8.44 -14.46
C THR A 18 30.67 9.26 -14.88
N ALA A 19 30.37 9.25 -16.17
CA ALA A 19 29.11 9.76 -16.68
C ALA A 19 27.98 8.93 -16.06
N VAL A 20 27.28 9.52 -15.09
CA VAL A 20 25.97 9.02 -14.68
C VAL A 20 25.10 9.16 -15.93
N ALA A 21 24.72 8.04 -16.53
CA ALA A 21 23.74 8.02 -17.59
C ALA A 21 22.41 8.48 -16.97
N VAL A 22 22.11 9.77 -17.09
CA VAL A 22 20.77 10.30 -16.85
C VAL A 22 19.94 9.77 -18.02
N THR A 23 19.14 8.74 -17.77
CA THR A 23 18.08 8.36 -18.70
C THR A 23 17.19 9.59 -18.88
N PRO A 24 16.99 10.09 -20.12
CA PRO A 24 16.06 11.20 -20.34
C PRO A 24 14.69 10.80 -19.80
N ALA A 25 14.04 11.72 -19.07
CA ALA A 25 12.65 11.56 -18.70
C ALA A 25 11.85 11.30 -19.99
N ALA A 26 11.00 10.27 -19.99
CA ALA A 26 10.13 10.01 -21.12
C ALA A 26 9.24 11.25 -21.32
N HIS A 27 9.28 11.85 -22.51
CA HIS A 27 8.34 12.91 -22.86
C HIS A 27 6.98 12.27 -23.10
N ALA A 28 5.96 12.79 -22.42
CA ALA A 28 4.63 12.25 -22.51
C ALA A 28 3.86 12.68 -23.77
N GLU A 29 2.61 12.25 -23.90
CA GLU A 29 1.76 12.67 -25.01
C GLU A 29 1.58 14.20 -25.02
N ASP A 30 2.09 14.87 -26.06
CA ASP A 30 2.02 16.34 -26.23
C ASP A 30 0.71 16.76 -26.90
N ASN A 31 -0.41 16.53 -26.20
CA ASN A 31 -1.76 16.90 -26.61
C ASN A 31 -2.30 18.15 -25.88
N GLY A 32 -1.46 18.80 -25.07
CA GLY A 32 -1.79 20.01 -24.32
C GLY A 32 -2.53 19.77 -22.99
N VAL A 33 -2.76 18.52 -22.59
CA VAL A 33 -3.23 18.15 -21.23
C VAL A 33 -2.11 17.44 -20.45
N GLY A 34 -2.37 17.03 -19.20
CA GLY A 34 -1.36 16.34 -18.38
C GLY A 34 -0.18 17.21 -17.90
N ALA A 35 -0.28 18.55 -17.96
CA ALA A 35 0.75 19.43 -17.37
C ALA A 35 0.80 19.35 -15.84
N LYS A 36 -0.30 18.93 -15.22
CA LYS A 36 -0.43 18.66 -13.78
C LYS A 36 -1.20 17.35 -13.59
N PRO A 37 -1.01 16.66 -12.46
CA PRO A 37 -1.80 15.48 -12.14
C PRO A 37 -3.29 15.83 -12.15
N ALA A 38 -4.11 14.93 -12.69
CA ALA A 38 -5.55 15.15 -12.75
C ALA A 38 -6.16 15.14 -11.35
N LEU A 39 -7.05 16.10 -11.07
CA LEU A 39 -7.86 16.11 -9.86
C LEU A 39 -9.31 15.84 -10.27
N GLY A 40 -9.92 14.80 -9.73
CA GLY A 40 -11.25 14.38 -10.18
C GLY A 40 -11.92 13.34 -9.32
N TRP A 41 -12.85 12.62 -9.91
CA TRP A 41 -13.60 11.53 -9.30
C TRP A 41 -13.88 10.44 -10.35
N SER A 42 -13.91 9.17 -9.92
CA SER A 42 -14.32 8.04 -10.75
C SER A 42 -15.44 7.26 -10.07
N SER A 43 -16.37 6.74 -10.86
CA SER A 43 -17.51 5.97 -10.36
C SER A 43 -17.18 4.58 -9.84
N TRP A 44 -15.95 4.06 -10.06
CA TRP A 44 -15.63 2.66 -9.81
C TRP A 44 -15.78 2.25 -8.33
N SER A 45 -15.16 2.94 -7.38
CA SER A 45 -15.08 2.45 -5.99
C SER A 45 -16.45 2.41 -5.32
N PHE A 46 -17.17 3.54 -5.29
CA PHE A 46 -18.45 3.65 -4.59
C PHE A 46 -19.66 3.18 -5.43
N VAL A 47 -19.83 3.71 -6.65
CA VAL A 47 -21.02 3.46 -7.49
C VAL A 47 -20.92 2.09 -8.20
N ARG A 48 -19.71 1.74 -8.62
CA ARG A 48 -19.31 0.42 -9.09
C ARG A 48 -20.16 -0.08 -10.25
N HIS A 49 -20.96 -1.13 -10.06
CA HIS A 49 -21.65 -1.84 -11.16
C HIS A 49 -22.91 -1.14 -11.67
N ASN A 50 -23.32 -0.03 -11.03
CA ASN A 50 -24.58 0.63 -11.33
C ASN A 50 -24.45 2.16 -11.56
N PRO A 51 -23.53 2.63 -12.44
CA PRO A 51 -23.53 4.02 -12.84
C PRO A 51 -24.80 4.33 -13.65
N THR A 52 -25.40 5.49 -13.40
CA THR A 52 -26.60 5.98 -14.10
C THR A 52 -26.47 7.47 -14.32
N ALA A 53 -27.11 8.04 -15.34
CA ALA A 53 -27.09 9.49 -15.59
C ALA A 53 -27.38 10.28 -14.30
N ALA A 54 -28.43 9.88 -13.57
CA ALA A 54 -28.84 10.55 -12.33
C ALA A 54 -27.75 10.56 -11.23
N ASN A 55 -27.02 9.47 -11.01
CA ASN A 55 -26.00 9.43 -9.96
C ASN A 55 -24.69 10.12 -10.37
N ILE A 56 -24.36 10.13 -11.66
CA ILE A 56 -23.20 10.86 -12.19
C ILE A 56 -23.46 12.36 -12.15
N GLU A 57 -24.64 12.82 -12.58
CA GLU A 57 -25.06 14.22 -12.50
C GLU A 57 -25.07 14.71 -11.04
N ALA A 58 -25.68 13.95 -10.12
CA ALA A 58 -25.69 14.28 -8.69
C ALA A 58 -24.27 14.38 -8.09
N THR A 59 -23.36 13.52 -8.52
CA THR A 59 -21.96 13.56 -8.11
C THR A 59 -21.25 14.82 -8.63
N ALA A 60 -21.51 15.20 -9.88
CA ALA A 60 -20.97 16.41 -10.48
C ALA A 60 -21.47 17.68 -9.76
N GLU A 61 -22.77 17.74 -9.45
CA GLU A 61 -23.37 18.80 -8.65
C GLU A 61 -22.71 18.88 -7.25
N ALA A 62 -22.53 17.73 -6.60
CA ALA A 62 -21.87 17.65 -5.29
C ALA A 62 -20.41 18.13 -5.32
N MET A 63 -19.64 17.79 -6.38
CA MET A 63 -18.28 18.28 -6.56
C MET A 63 -18.24 19.82 -6.65
N LYS A 64 -19.17 20.41 -7.38
CA LYS A 64 -19.29 21.88 -7.50
C LYS A 64 -19.71 22.53 -6.18
N ASP A 65 -20.77 22.02 -5.56
CA ASP A 65 -21.45 22.68 -4.44
C ASP A 65 -20.66 22.56 -3.13
N SER A 66 -19.98 21.44 -2.91
CA SER A 66 -19.05 21.23 -1.78
C SER A 66 -17.81 22.14 -1.82
N GLY A 67 -17.53 22.74 -2.99
CA GLY A 67 -16.37 23.57 -3.26
C GLY A 67 -15.12 22.79 -3.66
N LEU A 68 -15.20 21.48 -3.92
CA LEU A 68 -14.11 20.70 -4.49
C LEU A 68 -13.72 21.23 -5.89
N ALA A 69 -14.70 21.65 -6.71
CA ALA A 69 -14.41 22.31 -7.98
C ALA A 69 -13.55 23.56 -7.82
N ARG A 70 -13.86 24.40 -6.82
CA ARG A 70 -12.99 25.55 -6.47
C ARG A 70 -11.62 25.09 -6.00
N ALA A 71 -11.53 23.92 -5.35
CA ALA A 71 -10.29 23.31 -4.87
C ALA A 71 -9.36 22.81 -5.99
N GLY A 72 -9.90 22.58 -7.20
CA GLY A 72 -9.17 22.15 -8.38
C GLY A 72 -9.65 20.83 -8.97
N TYR A 73 -10.53 20.10 -8.27
CA TYR A 73 -11.14 18.87 -8.78
C TYR A 73 -12.06 19.20 -9.95
N GLU A 74 -11.77 18.66 -11.14
CA GLU A 74 -12.48 19.04 -12.36
C GLU A 74 -12.99 17.85 -13.16
N TYR A 75 -12.42 16.65 -13.04
CA TYR A 75 -12.86 15.48 -13.82
C TYR A 75 -13.96 14.69 -13.10
N VAL A 76 -15.05 14.38 -13.80
CA VAL A 76 -16.11 13.45 -13.38
C VAL A 76 -16.11 12.28 -14.36
N ASN A 77 -15.52 11.17 -13.97
CA ASN A 77 -15.29 10.02 -14.83
C ASN A 77 -16.32 8.91 -14.58
N VAL A 78 -16.97 8.46 -15.64
CA VAL A 78 -17.80 7.25 -15.63
C VAL A 78 -16.91 6.07 -15.97
N ASP A 79 -16.72 5.18 -15.00
CA ASP A 79 -15.96 3.94 -15.18
C ASP A 79 -16.80 2.89 -15.93
N ASP A 80 -16.49 1.60 -15.80
CA ASP A 80 -17.20 0.51 -16.48
C ASP A 80 -18.74 0.53 -16.25
N PHE A 81 -19.49 -0.22 -17.07
CA PHE A 81 -20.96 -0.40 -17.01
C PHE A 81 -21.86 0.72 -17.58
N TRP A 82 -21.30 1.67 -18.36
CA TRP A 82 -22.09 2.68 -19.08
C TRP A 82 -22.75 2.17 -20.37
N TYR A 83 -22.27 1.05 -20.90
CA TYR A 83 -22.70 0.42 -22.15
C TYR A 83 -23.58 -0.81 -21.91
N HIS A 84 -24.31 -1.25 -22.93
CA HIS A 84 -25.15 -2.44 -22.85
C HIS A 84 -24.28 -3.71 -22.93
N CYS A 85 -24.25 -4.46 -21.82
CA CYS A 85 -23.52 -5.72 -21.70
C CYS A 85 -24.48 -6.92 -21.58
N PRO A 86 -24.70 -7.69 -22.65
CA PRO A 86 -25.63 -8.82 -22.63
C PRO A 86 -25.04 -10.13 -22.08
N GLY A 87 -23.75 -10.15 -21.71
CA GLY A 87 -23.07 -11.34 -21.17
C GLY A 87 -21.68 -11.57 -21.76
N SER A 88 -21.15 -12.78 -21.58
CA SER A 88 -19.74 -13.12 -21.89
C SER A 88 -19.35 -13.08 -23.37
N GLN A 89 -20.33 -12.92 -24.26
CA GLN A 89 -20.13 -12.64 -25.69
C GLN A 89 -19.58 -11.23 -25.95
N GLY A 90 -19.58 -10.35 -24.95
CA GLY A 90 -19.05 -8.99 -25.03
C GLY A 90 -20.13 -7.93 -25.31
N PRO A 91 -19.74 -6.65 -25.31
CA PRO A 91 -20.66 -5.53 -25.45
C PRO A 91 -21.47 -5.61 -26.75
N ASP A 92 -22.73 -5.19 -26.70
CA ASP A 92 -23.51 -4.92 -27.92
C ASP A 92 -22.91 -3.73 -28.67
N VAL A 93 -23.05 -3.73 -29.99
CA VAL A 93 -22.42 -2.73 -30.86
C VAL A 93 -23.38 -2.08 -31.84
N ASP A 94 -23.06 -0.85 -32.25
CA ASP A 94 -23.72 -0.12 -33.32
C ASP A 94 -23.36 -0.69 -34.70
N GLU A 95 -23.93 -0.13 -35.76
CA GLU A 95 -23.64 -0.55 -37.15
C GLU A 95 -22.17 -0.41 -37.57
N TYR A 96 -21.36 0.29 -36.78
CA TYR A 96 -19.93 0.50 -37.00
C TYR A 96 -19.02 -0.29 -36.05
N GLY A 97 -19.60 -1.15 -35.20
CA GLY A 97 -18.85 -2.00 -34.27
C GLY A 97 -18.44 -1.32 -32.96
N ARG A 98 -18.96 -0.13 -32.65
CA ARG A 98 -18.72 0.60 -31.39
C ARG A 98 -19.76 0.24 -30.35
N TRP A 99 -19.42 0.24 -29.06
CA TRP A 99 -20.36 -0.19 -28.02
C TRP A 99 -21.57 0.74 -27.94
N VAL A 100 -22.75 0.14 -27.78
CA VAL A 100 -23.99 0.92 -27.57
C VAL A 100 -24.13 1.29 -26.10
N THR A 101 -24.54 2.53 -25.85
CA THR A 101 -24.91 3.02 -24.51
C THR A 101 -26.06 2.20 -23.94
N ASP A 102 -26.03 1.91 -22.63
CA ASP A 102 -27.19 1.36 -21.94
C ASP A 102 -28.22 2.47 -21.70
N GLU A 103 -29.19 2.61 -22.59
CA GLU A 103 -30.22 3.65 -22.52
C GLU A 103 -31.13 3.54 -21.29
N THR A 104 -31.13 2.39 -20.59
CA THR A 104 -31.88 2.26 -19.33
C THR A 104 -31.19 2.97 -18.17
N LYS A 105 -29.86 3.10 -18.24
CA LYS A 105 -29.02 3.80 -17.26
C LYS A 105 -28.71 5.23 -17.69
N PHE A 106 -28.51 5.43 -18.99
CA PHE A 106 -28.14 6.70 -19.62
C PHE A 106 -29.13 7.00 -20.75
N PRO A 107 -30.36 7.45 -20.41
CA PRO A 107 -31.39 7.70 -21.41
C PRO A 107 -30.99 8.86 -22.35
N PRO A 108 -31.28 8.77 -23.65
CA PRO A 108 -31.02 9.86 -24.58
C PRO A 108 -31.89 11.09 -24.26
N SER A 109 -31.37 12.28 -24.59
CA SER A 109 -32.07 13.55 -24.42
C SER A 109 -32.31 14.20 -25.79
N GLY A 110 -33.55 14.16 -26.26
CA GLY A 110 -33.87 14.65 -27.60
C GLY A 110 -33.16 13.85 -28.69
N GLY A 111 -32.21 14.48 -29.40
CA GLY A 111 -31.38 13.84 -30.42
C GLY A 111 -29.99 13.44 -29.95
N GLU A 112 -29.65 13.71 -28.69
CA GLU A 112 -28.32 13.46 -28.11
C GLU A 112 -28.29 12.07 -27.46
N ASN A 113 -27.14 11.40 -27.58
CA ASN A 113 -26.87 10.17 -26.84
C ASN A 113 -26.89 10.46 -25.32
N GLY A 114 -27.31 9.48 -24.50
CA GLY A 114 -27.38 9.69 -23.05
C GLY A 114 -26.06 10.03 -22.37
N ILE A 115 -24.92 9.50 -22.87
CA ILE A 115 -23.59 9.88 -22.40
C ILE A 115 -23.27 11.34 -22.73
N GLN A 116 -23.62 11.77 -23.95
CA GLN A 116 -23.45 13.17 -24.35
C GLN A 116 -24.29 14.10 -23.47
N ALA A 117 -25.54 13.74 -23.17
CA ALA A 117 -26.40 14.54 -22.30
C ALA A 117 -25.80 14.73 -20.89
N VAL A 118 -25.20 13.66 -20.33
CA VAL A 118 -24.48 13.74 -19.03
C VAL A 118 -23.22 14.59 -19.15
N ALA A 119 -22.43 14.42 -20.22
CA ALA A 119 -21.24 15.23 -20.46
C ALA A 119 -21.57 16.73 -20.55
N ASP A 120 -22.62 17.09 -21.30
CA ASP A 120 -23.12 18.46 -21.42
C ASP A 120 -23.59 19.01 -20.07
N HIS A 121 -24.25 18.20 -19.24
CA HIS A 121 -24.59 18.58 -17.87
C HIS A 121 -23.33 18.87 -17.03
N VAL A 122 -22.35 17.97 -17.04
CA VAL A 122 -21.08 18.14 -16.32
C VAL A 122 -20.34 19.40 -16.78
N HIS A 123 -20.27 19.66 -18.08
CA HIS A 123 -19.68 20.89 -18.63
C HIS A 123 -20.44 22.15 -18.24
N SER A 124 -21.77 22.09 -18.11
CA SER A 124 -22.59 23.23 -17.66
C SER A 124 -22.23 23.69 -16.24
N LEU A 125 -21.65 22.80 -15.43
CA LEU A 125 -21.16 23.08 -14.08
C LEU A 125 -19.71 23.62 -14.08
N GLY A 126 -19.06 23.70 -15.24
CA GLY A 126 -17.66 24.08 -15.39
C GLY A 126 -16.67 22.96 -15.08
N LEU A 127 -17.14 21.70 -15.11
CA LEU A 127 -16.34 20.50 -14.90
C LEU A 127 -16.01 19.83 -16.25
N LYS A 128 -15.23 18.75 -16.19
CA LYS A 128 -14.79 17.91 -17.32
C LYS A 128 -15.34 16.51 -17.17
N PHE A 129 -15.62 15.84 -18.27
CA PHE A 129 -16.25 14.52 -18.29
C PHE A 129 -15.32 13.44 -18.83
N GLY A 130 -15.34 12.24 -18.22
CA GLY A 130 -14.51 11.13 -18.65
C GLY A 130 -15.25 9.81 -18.84
N LEU A 131 -14.68 8.92 -19.67
CA LEU A 131 -15.27 7.64 -20.02
C LEU A 131 -14.26 6.47 -20.01
N TYR A 132 -14.78 5.27 -19.81
CA TYR A 132 -14.05 4.00 -19.78
C TYR A 132 -14.20 3.19 -21.07
N VAL A 133 -13.11 2.57 -21.52
CA VAL A 133 -13.08 1.55 -22.58
C VAL A 133 -12.00 0.49 -22.30
N THR A 134 -11.95 -0.57 -23.11
CA THR A 134 -10.89 -1.60 -23.06
C THR A 134 -10.24 -1.77 -24.45
N PRO A 135 -9.02 -2.34 -24.55
CA PRO A 135 -8.41 -2.72 -25.81
C PRO A 135 -9.26 -3.67 -26.66
N GLY A 136 -8.95 -3.71 -27.95
CA GLY A 136 -9.54 -4.61 -28.92
C GLY A 136 -10.92 -4.22 -29.44
N ILE A 137 -11.60 -5.22 -30.01
CA ILE A 137 -12.92 -5.12 -30.64
C ILE A 137 -13.88 -6.17 -30.06
N SER A 138 -15.17 -5.83 -29.95
CA SER A 138 -16.18 -6.76 -29.43
C SER A 138 -16.34 -7.97 -30.35
N LYS A 139 -16.43 -9.18 -29.78
CA LYS A 139 -16.78 -10.39 -30.54
C LYS A 139 -18.14 -10.28 -31.21
N GLN A 140 -19.03 -9.41 -30.73
CA GLN A 140 -20.30 -9.14 -31.39
C GLN A 140 -20.12 -8.34 -32.67
N ALA A 141 -19.22 -7.36 -32.71
CA ALA A 141 -18.88 -6.65 -33.95
C ALA A 141 -18.33 -7.62 -35.00
N VAL A 142 -17.45 -8.53 -34.59
CA VAL A 142 -16.90 -9.59 -35.46
C VAL A 142 -17.99 -10.54 -35.94
N ALA A 143 -18.85 -11.03 -35.05
CA ALA A 143 -19.92 -11.97 -35.40
C ALA A 143 -20.98 -11.37 -36.33
N GLN A 144 -21.30 -10.08 -36.14
CA GLN A 144 -22.20 -9.32 -37.00
C GLN A 144 -21.49 -8.81 -38.28
N ASN A 145 -20.16 -8.91 -38.31
CA ASN A 145 -19.27 -8.34 -39.30
C ASN A 145 -19.62 -6.88 -39.64
N THR A 146 -19.74 -6.05 -38.61
CA THR A 146 -20.12 -4.63 -38.74
C THR A 146 -19.13 -3.88 -39.63
N ALA A 147 -19.61 -2.86 -40.33
CA ALA A 147 -18.73 -2.01 -41.14
C ALA A 147 -17.78 -1.22 -40.24
N ILE A 148 -16.63 -0.79 -40.76
CA ILE A 148 -15.78 0.20 -40.10
C ILE A 148 -16.09 1.56 -40.72
N GLU A 149 -16.53 2.51 -39.90
CA GLU A 149 -17.02 3.82 -40.35
C GLU A 149 -16.04 4.51 -41.32
N GLY A 150 -16.57 4.99 -42.45
CA GLY A 150 -15.77 5.68 -43.47
C GLY A 150 -14.84 4.80 -44.31
N THR A 151 -14.91 3.47 -44.19
CA THR A 151 -14.04 2.55 -44.94
C THR A 151 -14.83 1.44 -45.66
N PRO A 152 -14.21 0.71 -46.61
CA PRO A 152 -14.81 -0.50 -47.18
C PRO A 152 -14.59 -1.77 -46.34
N TYR A 153 -13.91 -1.67 -45.19
CA TYR A 153 -13.53 -2.80 -44.34
C TYR A 153 -14.58 -3.04 -43.25
N HIS A 154 -14.52 -4.22 -42.64
CA HIS A 154 -15.44 -4.69 -41.60
C HIS A 154 -14.66 -5.24 -40.39
N ALA A 155 -15.36 -5.46 -39.28
CA ALA A 155 -14.77 -5.95 -38.04
C ALA A 155 -13.95 -7.24 -38.23
N ASP A 156 -14.41 -8.20 -39.04
CA ASP A 156 -13.70 -9.47 -39.27
C ASP A 156 -12.40 -9.28 -40.09
N ASP A 157 -12.26 -8.19 -40.85
CA ASP A 157 -11.05 -7.89 -41.62
C ASP A 157 -9.85 -7.52 -40.73
N ILE A 158 -10.12 -6.98 -39.53
CA ILE A 158 -9.12 -6.44 -38.61
C ILE A 158 -9.00 -7.26 -37.31
N ALA A 159 -9.96 -8.12 -37.00
CA ALA A 159 -9.95 -8.88 -35.75
C ALA A 159 -8.90 -9.99 -35.74
N THR A 160 -8.31 -10.23 -34.57
CA THR A 160 -7.45 -11.37 -34.29
C THR A 160 -8.21 -12.45 -33.50
N THR A 161 -7.55 -13.58 -33.26
CA THR A 161 -8.05 -14.63 -32.35
C THR A 161 -7.58 -14.44 -30.91
N ALA A 162 -6.71 -13.46 -30.64
CA ALA A 162 -6.24 -13.16 -29.29
C ALA A 162 -7.42 -12.63 -28.46
N THR A 163 -7.57 -13.12 -27.23
CA THR A 163 -8.62 -12.64 -26.31
C THR A 163 -8.09 -11.43 -25.55
N GLU A 164 -8.88 -10.37 -25.54
CA GLU A 164 -8.59 -9.16 -24.77
C GLU A 164 -9.30 -9.15 -23.42
N LYS A 165 -8.72 -8.40 -22.49
CA LYS A 165 -9.29 -8.23 -21.16
C LYS A 165 -10.43 -7.21 -21.21
N ASN A 166 -11.62 -7.69 -20.86
CA ASN A 166 -12.68 -6.88 -20.29
C ASN A 166 -13.13 -7.59 -19.00
N TYR A 167 -12.89 -6.96 -17.85
CA TYR A 167 -13.01 -7.63 -16.56
C TYR A 167 -14.45 -8.01 -16.20
N ASN A 168 -15.44 -7.28 -16.71
CA ASN A 168 -16.84 -7.49 -16.34
C ASN A 168 -17.65 -8.09 -17.51
N CYS A 169 -17.68 -7.41 -18.67
CA CYS A 169 -18.45 -7.87 -19.82
C CYS A 169 -17.80 -8.98 -20.65
N LYS A 170 -16.46 -9.15 -20.55
CA LYS A 170 -15.70 -10.13 -21.35
C LYS A 170 -15.86 -9.88 -22.86
N GLY A 171 -15.62 -10.92 -23.66
CA GLY A 171 -16.01 -10.94 -25.08
C GLY A 171 -15.29 -9.97 -25.99
N MET A 172 -14.07 -9.55 -25.65
CA MET A 172 -13.21 -8.73 -26.51
C MET A 172 -12.14 -9.59 -27.19
N VAL A 173 -11.72 -9.21 -28.40
CA VAL A 173 -10.59 -9.80 -29.15
C VAL A 173 -9.66 -8.72 -29.69
N GLY A 174 -8.39 -9.07 -29.91
CA GLY A 174 -7.37 -8.10 -30.31
C GLY A 174 -7.56 -7.61 -31.74
N ILE A 175 -7.00 -6.45 -32.06
CA ILE A 175 -7.02 -5.85 -33.41
C ILE A 175 -5.65 -6.03 -34.09
N ASP A 176 -5.64 -6.48 -35.34
CA ASP A 176 -4.44 -6.52 -36.18
C ASP A 176 -4.21 -5.15 -36.83
N TYR A 177 -3.43 -4.31 -36.16
CA TYR A 177 -3.07 -2.97 -36.65
C TYR A 177 -2.22 -2.96 -37.92
N THR A 178 -1.83 -4.12 -38.48
CA THR A 178 -1.23 -4.18 -39.82
C THR A 178 -2.27 -4.17 -40.95
N LYS A 179 -3.55 -4.33 -40.61
CA LYS A 179 -4.66 -4.37 -41.56
C LYS A 179 -5.19 -2.97 -41.86
N PRO A 180 -5.56 -2.67 -43.12
CA PRO A 180 -6.27 -1.44 -43.41
C PRO A 180 -7.67 -1.48 -42.75
N GLY A 181 -8.12 -0.34 -42.21
CA GLY A 181 -9.34 -0.25 -41.41
C GLY A 181 -9.09 -0.27 -39.90
N ALA A 182 -7.99 -0.84 -39.42
CA ALA A 182 -7.74 -1.00 -37.97
C ALA A 182 -7.59 0.35 -37.25
N GLN A 183 -6.79 1.27 -37.79
CA GLN A 183 -6.67 2.62 -37.24
C GLN A 183 -8.00 3.39 -37.35
N GLN A 184 -8.69 3.29 -38.50
CA GLN A 184 -9.96 4.00 -38.72
C GLN A 184 -11.07 3.54 -37.76
N PHE A 185 -11.05 2.29 -37.31
CA PHE A 185 -11.94 1.81 -36.28
C PHE A 185 -11.71 2.58 -34.96
N VAL A 186 -10.47 2.74 -34.52
CA VAL A 186 -10.14 3.53 -33.32
C VAL A 186 -10.40 5.02 -33.54
N ASP A 187 -10.11 5.56 -34.73
CA ASP A 187 -10.42 6.94 -35.11
C ASP A 187 -11.93 7.23 -34.97
N SER A 188 -12.79 6.28 -35.35
CA SER A 188 -14.25 6.41 -35.24
C SER A 188 -14.74 6.45 -33.80
N TRP A 189 -14.07 5.74 -32.89
CA TRP A 189 -14.32 5.78 -31.46
C TRP A 189 -13.89 7.12 -30.86
N ALA A 190 -12.66 7.55 -31.15
CA ALA A 190 -12.15 8.83 -30.68
C ALA A 190 -13.01 10.01 -31.17
N ALA A 191 -13.45 9.98 -32.44
CA ALA A 191 -14.34 10.98 -32.99
C ALA A 191 -15.71 10.99 -32.30
N GLN A 192 -16.28 9.82 -31.97
CA GLN A 192 -17.53 9.72 -31.21
C GLN A 192 -17.38 10.31 -29.81
N PHE A 193 -16.32 9.96 -29.07
CA PHE A 193 -16.06 10.49 -27.74
C PHE A 193 -15.82 12.00 -27.75
N ALA A 194 -15.03 12.50 -28.70
CA ALA A 194 -14.85 13.94 -28.87
C ALA A 194 -16.16 14.66 -29.22
N GLY A 195 -17.01 14.04 -30.05
CA GLY A 195 -18.34 14.52 -30.41
C GLY A 195 -19.31 14.57 -29.23
N TRP A 196 -19.20 13.63 -28.29
CA TRP A 196 -19.94 13.63 -27.02
C TRP A 196 -19.36 14.59 -25.97
N GLY A 197 -18.23 15.24 -26.26
CA GLY A 197 -17.59 16.16 -25.31
C GLY A 197 -16.72 15.49 -24.24
N VAL A 198 -16.28 14.25 -24.44
CA VAL A 198 -15.34 13.60 -23.50
C VAL A 198 -14.02 14.37 -23.40
N ASP A 199 -13.49 14.52 -22.19
CA ASP A 199 -12.24 15.21 -21.85
C ASP A 199 -11.18 14.26 -21.26
N TYR A 200 -11.58 13.04 -20.89
CA TYR A 200 -10.73 12.04 -20.25
C TYR A 200 -11.17 10.64 -20.70
N VAL A 201 -10.22 9.82 -21.15
CA VAL A 201 -10.46 8.42 -21.55
C VAL A 201 -9.56 7.51 -20.73
N LYS A 202 -10.17 6.57 -20.01
CA LYS A 202 -9.48 5.47 -19.33
C LYS A 202 -9.56 4.22 -20.21
N ILE A 203 -8.42 3.68 -20.61
CA ILE A 203 -8.31 2.38 -21.27
C ILE A 203 -7.88 1.35 -20.23
N ASP A 204 -8.75 0.40 -19.93
CA ASP A 204 -8.52 -0.61 -18.89
C ASP A 204 -8.21 -2.00 -19.45
N GLY A 205 -7.56 -2.84 -18.65
CA GLY A 205 -7.09 -4.16 -19.07
C GLY A 205 -5.78 -4.16 -19.87
N VAL A 206 -5.12 -3.01 -20.02
CA VAL A 206 -3.88 -2.84 -20.76
C VAL A 206 -2.74 -3.67 -20.16
N GLY A 207 -1.98 -4.32 -21.04
CA GLY A 207 -0.72 -4.99 -20.78
C GLY A 207 0.28 -4.79 -21.90
N THR A 208 1.45 -5.43 -21.78
CA THR A 208 2.55 -5.34 -22.77
C THR A 208 2.14 -5.65 -24.22
N PRO A 209 1.26 -6.65 -24.50
CA PRO A 209 0.80 -6.90 -25.86
C PRO A 209 -0.01 -5.76 -26.49
N ASP A 210 -0.59 -4.87 -25.67
CA ASP A 210 -1.58 -3.88 -26.09
C ASP A 210 -0.96 -2.51 -26.41
N VAL A 211 0.37 -2.43 -26.47
CA VAL A 211 1.09 -1.22 -26.94
C VAL A 211 0.55 -0.72 -28.30
N PRO A 212 0.22 -1.58 -29.29
CA PRO A 212 -0.41 -1.13 -30.53
C PRO A 212 -1.77 -0.46 -30.32
N ASP A 213 -2.63 -0.99 -29.45
CA ASP A 213 -3.92 -0.38 -29.10
C ASP A 213 -3.72 1.01 -28.49
N VAL A 214 -2.80 1.12 -27.54
CA VAL A 214 -2.48 2.40 -26.88
C VAL A 214 -1.94 3.43 -27.88
N GLN A 215 -1.06 3.02 -28.80
CA GLN A 215 -0.56 3.89 -29.87
C GLN A 215 -1.70 4.36 -30.77
N ALA A 216 -2.60 3.46 -31.18
CA ALA A 216 -3.73 3.79 -32.03
C ALA A 216 -4.71 4.77 -31.36
N TRP A 217 -5.00 4.58 -30.08
CA TRP A 217 -5.83 5.49 -29.29
C TRP A 217 -5.17 6.86 -29.12
N SER A 218 -3.87 6.90 -28.80
CA SER A 218 -3.12 8.15 -28.69
C SER A 218 -3.12 8.93 -30.02
N ASP A 219 -2.95 8.25 -31.15
CA ASP A 219 -3.03 8.87 -32.48
C ASP A 219 -4.45 9.37 -32.82
N ALA A 220 -5.46 8.53 -32.56
CA ALA A 220 -6.86 8.83 -32.81
C ALA A 220 -7.36 10.03 -31.99
N LEU A 221 -7.03 10.09 -30.69
CA LEU A 221 -7.41 11.19 -29.80
C LEU A 221 -6.78 12.51 -30.28
N ARG A 222 -5.49 12.51 -30.64
CA ARG A 222 -4.82 13.68 -31.23
C ARG A 222 -5.47 14.16 -32.53
N GLN A 223 -5.94 13.23 -33.37
CA GLN A 223 -6.59 13.57 -34.64
C GLN A 223 -7.94 14.30 -34.45
N THR A 224 -8.63 14.09 -33.32
CA THR A 224 -9.91 14.76 -33.06
C THR A 224 -9.77 16.29 -32.94
N GLY A 225 -8.58 16.79 -32.56
CA GLY A 225 -8.34 18.19 -32.26
C GLY A 225 -8.95 18.67 -30.93
N ARG A 226 -9.64 17.78 -30.18
CA ARG A 226 -10.09 18.04 -28.80
C ARG A 226 -9.00 17.58 -27.82
N PRO A 227 -8.62 18.39 -26.82
CA PRO A 227 -7.72 17.93 -25.77
C PRO A 227 -8.42 16.89 -24.89
N ILE A 228 -7.95 15.64 -24.91
CA ILE A 228 -8.51 14.52 -24.14
C ILE A 228 -7.36 13.85 -23.39
N HIS A 229 -7.48 13.72 -22.06
CA HIS A 229 -6.50 13.00 -21.23
C HIS A 229 -6.61 11.50 -21.47
N LEU A 230 -5.49 10.85 -21.77
CA LEU A 230 -5.43 9.40 -21.93
C LEU A 230 -4.82 8.73 -20.69
N GLU A 231 -5.61 7.92 -20.00
CA GLU A 231 -5.21 7.15 -18.83
C GLU A 231 -5.18 5.64 -19.13
N LEU A 232 -4.11 4.96 -18.70
CA LEU A 232 -3.97 3.52 -18.87
C LEU A 232 -4.22 2.78 -17.55
N SER A 233 -4.91 1.65 -17.61
CA SER A 233 -5.24 0.79 -16.47
C SER A 233 -5.12 -0.68 -16.89
N ASN A 234 -4.80 -1.66 -16.04
CA ASN A 234 -4.82 -1.61 -14.57
C ASN A 234 -3.43 -1.76 -13.93
N SER A 235 -2.68 -2.82 -14.22
CA SER A 235 -1.35 -3.03 -13.59
C SER A 235 -0.25 -3.05 -14.64
N LEU A 236 0.19 -1.87 -15.07
CA LEU A 236 1.14 -1.74 -16.17
C LEU A 236 2.52 -2.30 -15.81
N ASP A 237 3.19 -2.92 -16.79
CA ASP A 237 4.56 -3.41 -16.64
C ASP A 237 5.54 -2.22 -16.62
N ILE A 238 6.29 -2.09 -15.54
CA ILE A 238 7.30 -1.03 -15.35
C ILE A 238 8.40 -1.07 -16.41
N ASN A 239 8.67 -2.24 -17.01
CA ASN A 239 9.65 -2.34 -18.10
C ASN A 239 9.23 -1.55 -19.35
N ASN A 240 7.94 -1.23 -19.47
CA ASN A 240 7.38 -0.44 -20.55
C ASN A 240 7.06 1.00 -20.14
N ALA A 241 7.47 1.46 -18.96
CA ALA A 241 7.15 2.80 -18.45
C ALA A 241 7.51 3.93 -19.43
N ALA A 242 8.65 3.83 -20.14
CA ALA A 242 9.01 4.82 -21.15
C ALA A 242 8.05 4.85 -22.36
N THR A 243 7.48 3.69 -22.72
CA THR A 243 6.46 3.58 -23.76
C THR A 243 5.13 4.16 -23.28
N TRP A 244 4.71 3.82 -22.06
CA TRP A 244 3.48 4.36 -21.46
C TRP A 244 3.52 5.88 -21.36
N GLY A 245 4.63 6.42 -20.84
CA GLY A 245 4.89 7.85 -20.84
C GLY A 245 4.65 8.46 -22.21
N LYS A 246 5.33 7.97 -23.25
CA LYS A 246 5.23 8.49 -24.60
C LYS A 246 3.82 8.52 -25.20
N LEU A 247 2.95 7.58 -24.79
CA LEU A 247 1.66 7.33 -25.44
C LEU A 247 0.45 7.71 -24.60
N SER A 248 0.64 8.26 -23.40
CA SER A 248 -0.47 8.57 -22.50
C SER A 248 -0.13 9.73 -21.57
N ASN A 249 -1.12 10.20 -20.81
CA ASN A 249 -0.97 11.23 -19.79
C ASN A 249 -0.91 10.65 -18.36
N GLY A 250 -1.32 9.40 -18.19
CA GLY A 250 -1.22 8.66 -16.92
C GLY A 250 -1.29 7.15 -17.13
N TRP A 251 -0.69 6.40 -16.21
CA TRP A 251 -0.72 4.94 -16.23
C TRP A 251 -0.75 4.36 -14.82
N ARG A 252 -1.69 3.44 -14.60
CA ARG A 252 -1.85 2.76 -13.34
C ARG A 252 -0.74 1.73 -13.11
N THR A 253 -0.06 1.89 -12.00
CA THR A 253 1.17 1.16 -11.70
C THR A 253 0.93 -0.20 -11.06
N GLY A 254 -0.27 -0.45 -10.52
CA GLY A 254 -0.64 -1.65 -9.74
C GLY A 254 -2.11 -2.01 -9.85
N GLY A 255 -2.51 -3.11 -9.20
CA GLY A 255 -3.92 -3.49 -9.19
C GLY A 255 -4.78 -2.51 -8.39
N ASP A 256 -6.08 -2.72 -8.46
CA ASP A 256 -7.10 -1.95 -7.74
C ASP A 256 -6.76 -1.66 -6.27
N ILE A 257 -7.00 -0.43 -5.81
CA ILE A 257 -6.86 -0.05 -4.39
C ILE A 257 -8.02 -0.60 -3.55
N GLU A 258 -9.13 -0.95 -4.20
CA GLU A 258 -10.35 -1.44 -3.58
C GLU A 258 -10.15 -2.72 -2.76
N CYS A 259 -10.91 -2.86 -1.67
CA CYS A 259 -10.90 -4.06 -0.84
C CYS A 259 -11.99 -5.06 -1.24
N TYR A 260 -11.77 -5.81 -2.32
CA TYR A 260 -12.74 -6.80 -2.81
C TYR A 260 -13.03 -7.99 -1.89
N GLY A 261 -12.16 -8.22 -0.90
CA GLY A 261 -12.30 -9.30 0.08
C GLY A 261 -12.80 -8.84 1.46
N CYS A 262 -13.07 -7.55 1.64
CA CYS A 262 -13.47 -7.01 2.95
C CYS A 262 -14.87 -7.46 3.38
N GLU A 263 -15.75 -7.79 2.44
CA GLU A 263 -17.09 -8.31 2.69
C GLU A 263 -17.43 -9.52 1.80
N SER A 264 -18.35 -10.35 2.30
CA SER A 264 -18.85 -11.52 1.56
C SER A 264 -19.67 -11.10 0.32
N GLY A 265 -19.48 -11.80 -0.79
CA GLY A 265 -20.24 -11.53 -2.03
C GLY A 265 -19.56 -10.53 -2.97
N GLY A 266 -18.32 -10.14 -2.67
CA GLY A 266 -17.50 -9.30 -3.54
C GLY A 266 -17.91 -7.83 -3.54
N SER A 267 -18.66 -7.34 -2.54
CA SER A 267 -18.80 -5.91 -2.29
C SER A 267 -17.44 -5.32 -1.91
N SER A 268 -17.10 -4.15 -2.45
CA SER A 268 -15.92 -3.39 -2.03
C SER A 268 -16.29 -2.48 -0.87
N TYR A 269 -16.82 -3.04 0.21
CA TYR A 269 -17.10 -2.30 1.43
C TYR A 269 -16.36 -2.93 2.62
N PRO A 270 -15.68 -2.13 3.47
CA PRO A 270 -15.23 -0.77 3.17
C PRO A 270 -14.50 -0.62 1.82
N LEU A 271 -14.48 0.60 1.27
CA LEU A 271 -13.95 0.88 -0.09
C LEU A 271 -12.52 0.38 -0.25
N THR A 272 -11.66 0.61 0.74
CA THR A 272 -10.27 0.13 0.75
C THR A 272 -9.87 -0.40 2.14
N SER A 273 -8.58 -0.65 2.31
CA SER A 273 -7.97 -1.08 3.57
C SER A 273 -6.57 -0.48 3.72
N TRP A 274 -6.07 -0.42 4.95
CA TRP A 274 -4.68 -0.05 5.19
C TRP A 274 -3.68 -0.94 4.43
N SER A 275 -3.96 -2.23 4.27
CA SER A 275 -3.09 -3.13 3.49
C SER A 275 -3.00 -2.72 2.03
N SER A 276 -4.10 -2.26 1.43
CA SER A 276 -4.11 -1.75 0.06
C SER A 276 -3.26 -0.48 -0.05
N VAL A 277 -3.48 0.50 0.83
CA VAL A 277 -2.73 1.77 0.86
C VAL A 277 -1.24 1.54 1.13
N SER A 278 -0.91 0.79 2.18
CA SER A 278 0.49 0.54 2.57
C SER A 278 1.29 -0.22 1.50
N SER A 279 0.63 -1.04 0.67
CA SER A 279 1.29 -1.72 -0.45
C SER A 279 1.89 -0.74 -1.48
N ARG A 280 1.38 0.51 -1.55
CA ARG A 280 1.83 1.54 -2.49
C ARG A 280 3.18 2.16 -2.14
N PHE A 281 3.68 2.07 -0.91
CA PHE A 281 4.97 2.69 -0.56
C PHE A 281 6.13 2.18 -1.43
N ASN A 282 6.23 0.86 -1.64
CA ASN A 282 7.27 0.30 -2.50
C ASN A 282 7.02 0.62 -3.97
N GLN A 283 5.75 0.69 -4.37
CA GLN A 283 5.36 1.02 -5.73
C GLN A 283 5.77 2.45 -6.08
N VAL A 284 5.41 3.42 -5.24
CA VAL A 284 5.83 4.82 -5.37
C VAL A 284 7.34 4.94 -5.49
N ALA A 285 8.09 4.26 -4.61
CA ALA A 285 9.55 4.29 -4.66
C ALA A 285 10.12 3.74 -5.98
N ASN A 286 9.52 2.68 -6.54
CA ASN A 286 9.98 2.05 -7.76
C ASN A 286 9.60 2.85 -9.02
N TRP A 287 8.42 3.48 -9.02
CA TRP A 287 7.87 4.19 -10.17
C TRP A 287 8.25 5.68 -10.24
N ALA A 288 8.69 6.27 -9.14
CA ALA A 288 9.11 7.69 -9.07
C ALA A 288 10.04 8.16 -10.22
N PRO A 289 10.97 7.36 -10.78
CA PRO A 289 11.80 7.80 -11.92
C PRO A 289 11.04 8.03 -13.24
N TYR A 290 9.80 7.58 -13.35
CA TYR A 290 9.04 7.55 -14.61
C TYR A 290 7.90 8.56 -14.67
N GLY A 291 7.51 9.14 -13.52
CA GLY A 291 6.47 10.16 -13.44
C GLY A 291 7.02 11.59 -13.50
N GLY A 292 6.15 12.53 -13.86
CA GLY A 292 6.39 13.97 -13.78
C GLY A 292 5.51 14.74 -14.77
N SER A 293 5.70 16.06 -14.85
CA SER A 293 4.97 16.92 -15.78
C SER A 293 4.88 16.33 -17.20
N GLY A 294 3.65 16.05 -17.64
CA GLY A 294 3.30 15.44 -18.92
C GLY A 294 2.73 14.03 -18.78
N GLY A 295 3.20 13.23 -17.81
CA GLY A 295 2.85 11.83 -17.66
C GLY A 295 3.02 11.35 -16.22
N PHE A 296 1.94 10.88 -15.61
CA PHE A 296 1.91 10.60 -14.18
C PHE A 296 1.77 9.12 -13.84
N ASN A 297 2.45 8.72 -12.78
CA ASN A 297 2.23 7.42 -12.15
C ASN A 297 0.88 7.44 -11.42
N ASP A 298 -0.08 6.62 -11.86
CA ASP A 298 -1.35 6.43 -11.17
C ASP A 298 -1.22 5.30 -10.14
N TYR A 299 -1.42 5.61 -8.86
CA TYR A 299 -1.47 4.63 -7.76
C TYR A 299 -2.89 4.21 -7.40
N ASP A 300 -3.83 4.54 -8.29
CA ASP A 300 -5.26 4.33 -8.26
C ASP A 300 -6.00 5.34 -7.36
N SER A 301 -7.32 5.18 -7.25
CA SER A 301 -8.25 6.09 -6.58
C SER A 301 -7.85 6.45 -5.13
N LEU A 302 -8.26 7.67 -4.74
CA LEU A 302 -8.12 8.22 -3.40
C LEU A 302 -9.43 7.99 -2.62
N GLU A 303 -9.37 7.13 -1.61
CA GLU A 303 -10.53 6.73 -0.81
C GLU A 303 -10.56 7.52 0.50
N ILE A 304 -11.12 8.73 0.42
CA ILE A 304 -11.25 9.63 1.57
C ILE A 304 -12.69 10.14 1.61
N GLY A 305 -13.47 9.62 2.54
CA GLY A 305 -14.85 10.08 2.72
C GLY A 305 -15.73 9.13 3.49
N ASN A 306 -16.98 9.56 3.74
CA ASN A 306 -18.07 8.71 4.19
C ASN A 306 -17.79 7.93 5.51
N GLY A 307 -17.00 8.50 6.42
CA GLY A 307 -16.67 7.87 7.70
C GLY A 307 -16.06 6.47 7.52
N ALA A 308 -16.40 5.51 8.39
CA ALA A 308 -15.83 4.16 8.32
C ALA A 308 -16.11 3.40 6.99
N GLY A 309 -16.95 3.93 6.10
CA GLY A 309 -17.24 3.34 4.79
C GLY A 309 -16.04 3.30 3.84
N ASP A 310 -15.04 4.17 4.00
CA ASP A 310 -13.81 4.11 3.19
C ASP A 310 -12.81 3.05 3.67
N GLY A 311 -12.93 2.60 4.93
CA GLY A 311 -12.04 1.59 5.52
C GLY A 311 -10.72 2.14 6.07
N LEU A 312 -10.58 3.47 6.15
CA LEU A 312 -9.39 4.13 6.63
C LEU A 312 -9.68 4.99 7.87
N THR A 313 -8.78 4.92 8.84
CA THR A 313 -8.72 5.90 9.92
C THR A 313 -8.34 7.29 9.37
N LEU A 314 -8.60 8.35 10.15
CA LEU A 314 -8.25 9.71 9.74
C LEU A 314 -6.75 9.88 9.42
N ASP A 315 -5.87 9.21 10.16
CA ASP A 315 -4.43 9.29 9.93
C ASP A 315 -4.01 8.50 8.69
N GLU A 316 -4.66 7.37 8.40
CA GLU A 316 -4.44 6.60 7.16
C GLU A 316 -4.91 7.37 5.92
N ARG A 317 -6.03 8.11 5.99
CA ARG A 317 -6.48 9.02 4.92
C ARG A 317 -5.44 10.10 4.62
N LYS A 318 -4.89 10.72 5.67
CA LYS A 318 -3.79 11.70 5.51
C LYS A 318 -2.55 11.06 4.91
N THR A 319 -2.23 9.83 5.31
CA THR A 319 -1.12 9.06 4.73
C THR A 319 -1.33 8.79 3.25
N GLN A 320 -2.49 8.30 2.83
CA GLN A 320 -2.79 8.04 1.42
C GLN A 320 -2.65 9.34 0.61
N MET A 321 -3.35 10.41 1.00
CA MET A 321 -3.30 11.67 0.27
C MET A 321 -1.88 12.27 0.23
N SER A 322 -1.11 12.17 1.32
CA SER A 322 0.27 12.70 1.35
C SER A 322 1.21 11.88 0.48
N LEU A 323 1.07 10.55 0.46
CA LEU A 323 1.89 9.68 -0.38
C LEU A 323 1.60 9.93 -1.87
N TRP A 324 0.32 10.03 -2.26
CA TRP A 324 -0.07 10.35 -3.64
C TRP A 324 0.40 11.75 -4.05
N SER A 325 0.23 12.75 -3.18
CA SER A 325 0.64 14.12 -3.46
C SER A 325 2.16 14.24 -3.60
N LEU A 326 2.93 13.55 -2.76
CA LEU A 326 4.38 13.50 -2.90
C LEU A 326 4.80 12.80 -4.20
N ALA A 327 4.02 11.82 -4.65
CA ALA A 327 4.26 11.08 -5.88
C ALA A 327 3.65 11.73 -7.13
N ALA A 328 3.10 12.95 -7.03
CA ALA A 328 2.42 13.65 -8.12
C ALA A 328 1.42 12.76 -8.88
N SER A 329 0.68 11.94 -8.15
CA SER A 329 -0.28 11.00 -8.72
C SER A 329 -1.62 11.69 -8.98
N PRO A 330 -2.36 11.33 -10.04
CA PRO A 330 -3.74 11.79 -10.19
C PRO A 330 -4.54 11.57 -8.89
N LEU A 331 -5.15 12.62 -8.35
CA LEU A 331 -6.03 12.52 -7.19
C LEU A 331 -7.47 12.34 -7.67
N ILE A 332 -7.78 11.11 -8.07
CA ILE A 332 -9.12 10.70 -8.50
C ILE A 332 -9.86 10.12 -7.30
N LEU A 333 -10.87 10.82 -6.81
CA LEU A 333 -11.69 10.40 -5.67
C LEU A 333 -12.55 9.18 -6.04
N GLY A 334 -12.64 8.19 -5.14
CA GLY A 334 -13.51 7.01 -5.31
C GLY A 334 -14.79 7.02 -4.46
N THR A 335 -14.86 7.93 -3.49
CA THR A 335 -15.90 8.02 -2.45
C THR A 335 -17.23 8.61 -2.95
N ASP A 336 -18.30 8.54 -2.15
CA ASP A 336 -19.56 9.24 -2.43
C ASP A 336 -19.47 10.73 -2.10
N LEU A 337 -19.37 11.56 -3.14
CA LEU A 337 -19.27 13.01 -3.00
C LEU A 337 -20.54 13.65 -2.42
N THR A 338 -21.70 12.98 -2.53
CA THR A 338 -22.98 13.49 -2.01
C THR A 338 -23.10 13.36 -0.49
N ALA A 339 -22.23 12.54 0.12
CA ALA A 339 -22.23 12.20 1.53
C ALA A 339 -20.91 12.57 2.25
N LEU A 340 -20.17 13.56 1.72
CA LEU A 340 -18.98 14.11 2.38
C LEU A 340 -19.35 14.96 3.59
N ASP A 341 -18.63 14.75 4.69
CA ASP A 341 -18.78 15.55 5.89
C ASP A 341 -17.76 16.72 5.96
N PRO A 342 -17.83 17.62 6.96
CA PRO A 342 -16.88 18.70 7.10
C PRO A 342 -15.42 18.26 7.29
N THR A 343 -15.18 17.07 7.86
CA THR A 343 -13.85 16.49 8.05
C THR A 343 -13.28 16.06 6.71
N ASP A 344 -14.06 15.33 5.91
CA ASP A 344 -13.67 14.89 4.58
C ASP A 344 -13.32 16.09 3.69
N LEU A 345 -14.19 17.11 3.72
CA LEU A 345 -13.99 18.34 2.98
C LEU A 345 -12.77 19.15 3.45
N ALA A 346 -12.43 19.10 4.74
CA ALA A 346 -11.23 19.75 5.24
C ALA A 346 -9.96 19.07 4.71
N LEU A 347 -9.96 17.73 4.58
CA LEU A 347 -8.85 16.99 4.01
C LEU A 347 -8.69 17.29 2.52
N LEU A 348 -9.76 17.07 1.75
CA LEU A 348 -9.75 17.16 0.30
C LEU A 348 -9.52 18.60 -0.20
N LYS A 349 -9.89 19.63 0.56
CA LYS A 349 -9.67 21.03 0.18
C LYS A 349 -8.39 21.64 0.74
N ASN A 350 -7.52 20.86 1.37
CA ASN A 350 -6.26 21.38 1.90
C ASN A 350 -5.33 21.84 0.78
N ARG A 351 -5.29 23.15 0.54
CA ARG A 351 -4.51 23.78 -0.53
C ARG A 351 -3.01 23.57 -0.41
N GLN A 352 -2.48 23.44 0.80
CA GLN A 352 -1.04 23.23 0.98
C GLN A 352 -0.65 21.82 0.55
N VAL A 353 -1.48 20.81 0.85
CA VAL A 353 -1.27 19.42 0.41
C VAL A 353 -1.50 19.28 -1.10
N LEU A 354 -2.59 19.85 -1.62
CA LEU A 354 -2.84 19.87 -3.06
C LEU A 354 -1.72 20.57 -3.84
N ALA A 355 -1.09 21.61 -3.29
CA ALA A 355 0.04 22.28 -3.94
C ALA A 355 1.27 21.37 -4.04
N VAL A 356 1.45 20.42 -3.11
CA VAL A 356 2.51 19.41 -3.20
C VAL A 356 2.26 18.50 -4.40
N ASP A 357 1.03 18.04 -4.62
CA ASP A 357 0.68 17.25 -5.80
C ASP A 357 0.86 18.06 -7.11
N GLN A 358 0.33 19.28 -7.12
CA GLN A 358 0.18 20.10 -8.30
C GLN A 358 1.48 20.81 -8.74
N ASP A 359 2.61 20.52 -8.09
CA ASP A 359 3.96 20.88 -8.58
C ASP A 359 4.47 19.94 -9.68
N ALA A 360 3.80 18.81 -9.90
CA ALA A 360 4.10 17.78 -10.91
C ALA A 360 5.50 17.14 -10.78
N ILE A 361 6.04 17.06 -9.56
CA ILE A 361 7.34 16.45 -9.25
C ILE A 361 7.13 15.19 -8.40
N ASP A 362 7.60 14.04 -8.86
CA ASP A 362 7.64 12.81 -8.06
C ASP A 362 8.74 12.89 -6.97
N ALA A 363 8.36 12.61 -5.73
CA ALA A 363 9.28 12.48 -4.61
C ALA A 363 10.07 11.18 -4.65
N LYS A 364 11.31 11.26 -4.15
CA LYS A 364 12.18 10.10 -3.99
C LYS A 364 12.06 9.55 -2.57
N ARG A 365 12.13 8.22 -2.44
CA ARG A 365 12.29 7.59 -1.14
C ARG A 365 13.70 7.85 -0.60
N ILE A 366 13.78 8.48 0.57
CA ILE A 366 15.03 8.82 1.26
C ILE A 366 15.44 7.70 2.22
N SER A 367 14.48 7.09 2.92
CA SER A 367 14.74 5.97 3.81
C SER A 367 13.53 5.03 3.89
N SER A 368 13.81 3.76 4.19
CA SER A 368 12.83 2.69 4.35
C SER A 368 13.24 1.80 5.51
N SER A 369 12.34 1.59 6.46
CA SER A 369 12.47 0.58 7.52
C SER A 369 11.19 -0.26 7.58
N SER A 370 11.13 -1.23 8.50
CA SER A 370 9.91 -2.02 8.71
C SER A 370 8.77 -1.23 9.36
N THR A 371 9.06 -0.11 10.04
CA THR A 371 8.06 0.67 10.79
C THR A 371 7.91 2.10 10.28
N SER A 372 8.75 2.56 9.35
CA SER A 372 8.70 3.93 8.84
C SER A 372 9.26 4.07 7.43
N GLN A 373 8.76 5.08 6.72
CA GLN A 373 9.20 5.45 5.37
C GLN A 373 9.38 6.97 5.30
N VAL A 374 10.34 7.43 4.50
CA VAL A 374 10.54 8.87 4.26
C VAL A 374 10.62 9.12 2.76
N PHE A 375 9.78 10.02 2.26
CA PHE A 375 9.78 10.49 0.88
C PHE A 375 9.99 12.00 0.85
N ALA A 376 10.78 12.49 -0.09
CA ALA A 376 11.00 13.93 -0.24
C ALA A 376 11.24 14.36 -1.68
N LYS A 377 10.91 15.62 -1.96
CA LYS A 377 11.25 16.33 -3.18
C LYS A 377 11.68 17.76 -2.88
N THR A 378 12.40 18.36 -3.82
CA THR A 378 12.74 19.77 -3.79
C THR A 378 11.76 20.53 -4.67
N GLU A 379 11.08 21.52 -4.10
CA GLU A 379 10.19 22.40 -4.84
C GLU A 379 10.98 23.39 -5.71
N PRO A 380 10.37 23.99 -6.76
CA PRO A 380 11.06 24.93 -7.65
C PRO A 380 11.69 26.15 -6.95
N ASN A 381 11.19 26.53 -5.78
CA ASN A 381 11.73 27.64 -4.97
C ASN A 381 12.97 27.25 -4.15
N GLY A 382 13.36 25.97 -4.13
CA GLY A 382 14.50 25.43 -3.39
C GLY A 382 14.17 24.90 -1.98
N ASP A 383 12.92 24.99 -1.54
CA ASP A 383 12.46 24.31 -0.32
C ASP A 383 12.38 22.80 -0.56
N ALA A 384 12.37 22.02 0.53
CA ALA A 384 12.09 20.59 0.45
C ALA A 384 10.72 20.28 1.06
N VAL A 385 9.92 19.46 0.40
CA VAL A 385 8.71 18.87 0.99
C VAL A 385 9.03 17.41 1.33
N VAL A 386 8.78 17.03 2.58
CA VAL A 386 9.09 15.72 3.13
C VAL A 386 7.87 15.12 3.82
N GLY A 387 7.56 13.86 3.49
CA GLY A 387 6.62 13.02 4.22
C GLY A 387 7.38 12.08 5.14
N LEU A 388 7.16 12.24 6.45
CA LEU A 388 7.65 11.34 7.49
C LEU A 388 6.52 10.37 7.83
N PHE A 389 6.57 9.16 7.28
CA PHE A 389 5.50 8.18 7.39
C PHE A 389 5.79 7.15 8.47
N ASN A 390 4.79 6.89 9.30
CA ASN A 390 4.78 5.78 10.24
C ASN A 390 3.95 4.65 9.63
N THR A 391 4.55 3.46 9.45
CA THR A 391 3.86 2.28 8.91
C THR A 391 3.58 1.22 9.98
N SER A 392 3.85 1.50 11.26
CA SER A 392 3.53 0.60 12.37
C SER A 392 2.22 0.97 13.06
N ALA A 393 1.73 0.03 13.86
CA ALA A 393 0.53 0.17 14.71
C ALA A 393 0.75 1.05 15.96
N ASP A 394 1.96 1.59 16.14
CA ASP A 394 2.34 2.42 17.29
C ASP A 394 2.85 3.76 16.82
N GLY A 395 2.47 4.84 17.51
CA GLY A 395 3.01 6.16 17.28
C GLY A 395 4.51 6.18 17.58
N GLN A 396 5.29 6.78 16.68
CA GLN A 396 6.74 6.81 16.79
C GLN A 396 7.30 8.15 16.33
N VAL A 397 8.56 8.41 16.69
CA VAL A 397 9.29 9.53 16.13
C VAL A 397 9.94 9.09 14.82
N VAL A 398 9.57 9.76 13.74
CA VAL A 398 10.20 9.58 12.43
C VAL A 398 11.08 10.80 12.17
N SER A 399 12.29 10.59 11.65
CA SER A 399 13.27 11.65 11.48
C SER A 399 14.15 11.46 10.26
N VAL A 400 14.65 12.56 9.71
CA VAL A 400 15.59 12.60 8.60
C VAL A 400 16.56 13.78 8.75
N PRO A 401 17.86 13.62 8.49
CA PRO A 401 18.78 14.75 8.44
C PRO A 401 18.40 15.73 7.32
N ALA A 402 18.43 17.04 7.57
CA ALA A 402 18.12 18.04 6.55
C ALA A 402 19.03 17.94 5.31
N ALA A 403 20.29 17.53 5.51
CA ALA A 403 21.23 17.28 4.42
C ALA A 403 20.78 16.14 3.48
N ALA A 404 20.06 15.12 3.98
CA ALA A 404 19.54 14.03 3.17
C ALA A 404 18.35 14.48 2.28
N LEU A 405 17.74 15.62 2.59
CA LEU A 405 16.72 16.28 1.77
C LEU A 405 17.33 17.15 0.65
N GLY A 406 18.65 17.19 0.52
CA GLY A 406 19.35 18.04 -0.46
C GLY A 406 19.42 19.52 -0.07
N LEU A 407 19.03 19.88 1.15
CA LEU A 407 19.04 21.26 1.63
C LEU A 407 20.46 21.73 1.97
N ALA A 408 20.71 23.01 1.73
CA ALA A 408 21.96 23.66 2.15
C ALA A 408 22.07 23.69 3.69
N ALA A 409 23.30 23.55 4.19
CA ALA A 409 23.57 23.66 5.62
C ALA A 409 23.11 25.01 6.17
N SER A 410 22.30 24.97 7.22
CA SER A 410 21.75 26.14 7.90
C SER A 410 21.82 25.95 9.41
N ALA A 411 21.83 27.07 10.14
CA ALA A 411 21.77 27.06 11.61
C ALA A 411 20.40 26.55 12.08
N ASP A 412 19.34 27.05 11.46
CA ASP A 412 17.96 26.62 11.70
C ASP A 412 17.28 26.24 10.37
N TYR A 413 16.26 25.39 10.46
CA TYR A 413 15.32 25.10 9.39
C TYR A 413 13.92 25.41 9.88
N ALA A 414 13.17 26.19 9.10
CA ALA A 414 11.74 26.41 9.33
C ALA A 414 10.97 25.19 8.85
N LEU A 415 9.98 24.76 9.64
CA LEU A 415 9.11 23.62 9.35
C LEU A 415 7.66 24.13 9.30
N ASP A 416 7.04 24.00 8.13
CA ASP A 416 5.61 24.26 7.90
C ASP A 416 4.89 22.93 7.80
N ASP A 417 4.09 22.60 8.82
CA ASP A 417 3.25 21.39 8.82
C ASP A 417 2.00 21.63 7.98
N LEU A 418 1.93 20.94 6.83
CA LEU A 418 0.92 21.19 5.81
C LEU A 418 -0.47 20.66 6.19
N TRP A 419 -0.56 19.77 7.17
CA TRP A 419 -1.83 19.26 7.68
C TRP A 419 -2.34 20.05 8.88
N ASN A 420 -1.44 20.42 9.79
CA ASN A 420 -1.80 21.11 11.03
C ASN A 420 -1.77 22.64 10.88
N HIS A 421 -1.22 23.17 9.78
CA HIS A 421 -1.03 24.60 9.53
C HIS A 421 -0.22 25.29 10.64
N THR A 422 0.79 24.59 11.16
CA THR A 422 1.65 25.07 12.25
C THR A 422 3.08 25.25 11.79
N PHE A 423 3.68 26.37 12.20
CA PHE A 423 5.08 26.68 11.96
C PHE A 423 5.94 26.37 13.18
N SER A 424 7.01 25.63 12.99
CA SER A 424 8.05 25.38 14.00
C SER A 424 9.45 25.56 13.41
N ALA A 425 10.49 25.43 14.22
CA ALA A 425 11.87 25.42 13.75
C ALA A 425 12.70 24.34 14.45
N THR A 426 13.64 23.75 13.70
CA THR A 426 14.66 22.83 14.23
C THR A 426 16.05 23.42 14.05
N SER A 427 16.90 23.27 15.08
CA SER A 427 18.30 23.72 15.08
C SER A 427 19.31 22.58 15.21
N THR A 428 18.82 21.33 15.26
CA THR A 428 19.68 20.14 15.40
C THR A 428 20.21 19.62 14.06
N GLY A 429 19.78 20.24 12.94
CA GLY A 429 20.02 19.72 11.59
C GLY A 429 19.20 18.47 11.25
N THR A 430 18.31 18.04 12.15
CA THR A 430 17.41 16.90 11.98
C THR A 430 15.97 17.40 11.90
N VAL A 431 15.27 16.98 10.85
CA VAL A 431 13.82 17.18 10.71
C VAL A 431 13.15 15.95 11.31
N SER A 432 12.26 16.15 12.28
CA SER A 432 11.62 15.05 12.99
C SER A 432 10.22 15.44 13.44
N ALA A 433 9.33 14.45 13.50
CA ALA A 433 7.99 14.61 14.02
C ALA A 433 7.56 13.38 14.82
N THR A 434 6.64 13.60 15.75
CA THR A 434 5.87 12.53 16.38
C THR A 434 4.75 12.16 15.42
N VAL A 435 4.76 10.93 14.91
CA VAL A 435 3.84 10.49 13.86
C VAL A 435 2.93 9.40 14.43
N PRO A 436 1.60 9.56 14.42
CA PRO A 436 0.66 8.56 14.95
C PRO A 436 0.73 7.23 14.17
N PRO A 437 0.20 6.12 14.70
CA PRO A 437 0.09 4.86 13.97
C PRO A 437 -0.45 5.07 12.56
N HIS A 438 0.20 4.49 11.56
CA HIS A 438 -0.19 4.59 10.14
C HIS A 438 -0.28 6.03 9.58
N GLY A 439 0.18 7.03 10.33
CA GLY A 439 0.06 8.44 9.99
C GLY A 439 1.27 9.01 9.26
N VAL A 440 1.20 10.32 9.03
CA VAL A 440 2.23 11.09 8.34
C VAL A 440 2.39 12.48 8.97
N ALA A 441 3.62 12.96 9.06
CA ALA A 441 3.90 14.39 9.14
C ALA A 441 4.40 14.86 7.76
N LEU A 442 3.61 15.68 7.08
CA LEU A 442 3.95 16.26 5.78
C LEU A 442 4.45 17.70 6.01
N LEU A 443 5.74 17.91 5.85
CA LEU A 443 6.43 19.15 6.21
C LEU A 443 7.05 19.80 4.98
N ARG A 444 6.89 21.11 4.84
CA ARG A 444 7.77 21.94 4.01
C ARG A 444 8.91 22.48 4.86
N VAL A 445 10.14 22.33 4.38
CA VAL A 445 11.38 22.61 5.11
C VAL A 445 12.19 23.66 4.36
N THR A 446 12.42 24.78 5.02
CA THR A 446 13.14 25.93 4.45
C THR A 446 14.41 26.24 5.25
N PRO A 447 15.60 26.26 4.63
CA PRO A 447 16.82 26.77 5.27
C PRO A 447 16.69 28.26 5.57
N VAL A 448 16.96 28.67 6.81
CA VAL A 448 16.86 30.09 7.20
C VAL A 448 18.22 30.70 7.57
N GLY A 449 18.63 31.74 6.83
CA GLY A 449 19.94 32.41 6.98
C GLY A 449 20.11 33.29 8.22
N ARG A 450 19.09 33.41 9.08
CA ARG A 450 19.12 34.11 10.38
C ARG A 450 18.28 33.32 11.39
N THR A 451 18.63 33.42 12.67
CA THR A 451 17.92 32.75 13.76
C THR A 451 16.46 33.21 13.84
N LEU A 452 15.53 32.33 13.45
CA LEU A 452 14.08 32.46 13.74
C LEU A 452 13.74 32.20 15.22
N ALA A 453 14.76 31.85 16.01
CA ALA A 453 14.66 31.37 17.38
C ALA A 453 13.80 32.24 18.30
N GLU A 454 13.60 33.54 18.07
CA GLU A 454 12.84 34.40 18.98
C GLU A 454 11.32 34.42 18.75
N VAL A 455 10.79 33.95 17.61
CA VAL A 455 9.36 34.13 17.24
C VAL A 455 8.66 32.84 16.82
N THR A 456 9.40 31.78 16.52
CA THR A 456 8.82 30.50 16.07
C THR A 456 8.86 29.45 17.18
N ALA A 457 7.81 28.63 17.28
CA ALA A 457 7.75 27.56 18.27
C ALA A 457 8.89 26.52 18.03
N PRO A 458 9.49 25.97 19.10
CA PRO A 458 10.48 24.91 18.96
C PRO A 458 9.83 23.64 18.39
N SER A 459 10.52 22.94 17.48
CA SER A 459 10.14 21.57 17.11
C SER A 459 10.40 20.65 18.29
N THR A 460 9.44 19.79 18.62
CA THR A 460 9.47 18.88 19.77
C THR A 460 8.91 17.52 19.37
N THR A 461 9.33 16.47 20.07
CA THR A 461 8.83 15.10 19.82
C THR A 461 8.56 14.36 21.11
N VAL A 462 7.60 13.41 21.06
CA VAL A 462 7.26 12.51 22.16
C VAL A 462 7.30 11.07 21.65
N ALA A 463 7.99 10.20 22.39
CA ALA A 463 8.12 8.79 22.07
C ALA A 463 7.64 7.91 23.24
N LEU A 464 7.07 6.76 22.90
CA LEU A 464 6.73 5.69 23.83
C LEU A 464 7.64 4.47 23.62
N SER A 465 7.95 3.78 24.71
CA SER A 465 8.62 2.48 24.67
C SER A 465 8.15 1.59 25.83
N GLY A 466 8.41 0.28 25.74
CA GLY A 466 7.92 -0.69 26.73
C GLY A 466 6.48 -1.13 26.52
N LEU A 467 5.98 -1.07 25.28
CA LEU A 467 4.61 -1.44 24.90
C LEU A 467 4.45 -2.93 24.55
N ALA A 468 5.53 -3.69 24.44
CA ALA A 468 5.50 -5.11 24.16
C ALA A 468 5.67 -5.95 25.43
N GLY A 469 5.12 -7.16 25.42
CA GLY A 469 5.36 -8.17 26.47
C GLY A 469 4.48 -8.01 27.70
N ALA A 470 3.30 -7.38 27.57
CA ALA A 470 2.33 -7.38 28.65
C ALA A 470 1.73 -8.77 28.87
N THR A 471 1.55 -9.15 30.13
CA THR A 471 0.82 -10.35 30.52
C THR A 471 -0.46 -9.97 31.24
N ASP A 472 -1.49 -10.80 31.10
CA ASP A 472 -2.74 -10.65 31.88
C ASP A 472 -2.48 -10.52 33.38
N GLY A 473 -3.18 -9.56 34.01
CA GLY A 473 -2.99 -9.20 35.42
C GLY A 473 -1.58 -8.67 35.77
N GLY A 474 -0.71 -8.52 34.77
CA GLY A 474 0.69 -8.15 34.90
C GLY A 474 0.91 -6.64 34.98
N ARG A 475 2.09 -6.27 35.49
CA ARG A 475 2.55 -4.88 35.56
C ARG A 475 3.61 -4.65 34.49
N ASN A 476 3.35 -3.72 33.59
CA ASN A 476 4.25 -3.35 32.50
C ASN A 476 4.83 -1.97 32.73
N THR A 477 6.10 -1.78 32.42
CA THR A 477 6.74 -0.47 32.54
C THR A 477 6.78 0.20 31.17
N VAL A 478 6.01 1.27 31.02
CA VAL A 478 5.99 2.12 29.82
C VAL A 478 6.81 3.38 30.09
N THR A 479 7.67 3.75 29.14
CA THR A 479 8.48 4.99 29.22
C THR A 479 8.00 5.99 28.20
N GLU A 480 7.67 7.19 28.66
CA GLU A 480 7.44 8.38 27.83
C GLU A 480 8.73 9.20 27.77
N THR A 481 9.14 9.62 26.57
CA THR A 481 10.31 10.49 26.35
C THR A 481 9.94 11.69 25.51
N PHE A 482 10.18 12.89 26.03
CA PHE A 482 10.04 14.17 25.35
C PHE A 482 11.41 14.68 24.91
N THR A 483 11.52 15.19 23.69
CA THR A 483 12.76 15.77 23.14
C THR A 483 12.51 17.17 22.58
N ASN A 484 13.42 18.10 22.89
CA ASN A 484 13.39 19.46 22.33
C ASN A 484 14.35 19.56 21.14
N ASN A 485 13.82 19.61 19.92
CA ASN A 485 14.58 19.72 18.68
C ASN A 485 14.77 21.18 18.21
N GLY A 486 14.13 22.14 18.88
CA GLY A 486 14.18 23.56 18.53
C GLY A 486 15.35 24.32 19.12
N ALA A 487 15.46 25.59 18.74
CA ALA A 487 16.57 26.47 19.13
C ALA A 487 16.46 27.07 20.54
N LEU A 488 15.28 27.05 21.15
CA LEU A 488 15.02 27.62 22.48
C LEU A 488 14.76 26.54 23.54
N PRO A 489 15.14 26.78 24.81
CA PRO A 489 14.73 25.91 25.90
C PRO A 489 13.20 25.95 26.09
N VAL A 490 12.61 24.79 26.37
CA VAL A 490 11.22 24.69 26.84
C VAL A 490 11.20 24.52 28.34
N THR A 491 10.12 24.97 28.98
CA THR A 491 10.00 25.01 30.44
C THR A 491 8.71 24.38 30.94
N GLY A 492 8.76 23.87 32.17
CA GLY A 492 7.60 23.28 32.85
C GLY A 492 7.02 22.08 32.09
N VAL A 493 7.89 21.23 31.53
CA VAL A 493 7.50 20.01 30.84
C VAL A 493 6.85 19.07 31.85
N ASP A 494 5.65 18.60 31.57
CA ASP A 494 4.91 17.64 32.39
C ASP A 494 4.48 16.47 31.51
N LEU A 495 4.94 15.27 31.87
CA LEU A 495 4.74 14.02 31.13
C LEU A 495 3.58 13.24 31.74
N ALA A 496 2.66 12.75 30.92
CA ALA A 496 1.48 12.03 31.39
C ALA A 496 1.11 10.88 30.45
N LEU A 497 0.78 9.74 31.03
CA LEU A 497 0.29 8.56 30.32
C LEU A 497 -1.16 8.25 30.72
N THR A 498 -1.99 8.00 29.71
CA THR A 498 -3.41 7.63 29.88
C THR A 498 -3.72 6.31 29.18
N ALA A 499 -4.74 5.60 29.66
CA ALA A 499 -5.18 4.31 29.14
C ALA A 499 -6.72 4.16 29.23
N PRO A 500 -7.33 3.24 28.46
CA PRO A 500 -8.74 2.90 28.47
C PRO A 500 -9.28 2.49 29.84
N ALA A 501 -10.60 2.52 29.97
CA ALA A 501 -11.28 2.04 31.17
C ALA A 501 -10.93 0.56 31.43
N GLY A 502 -10.54 0.25 32.67
CA GLY A 502 -10.11 -1.10 33.08
C GLY A 502 -8.58 -1.25 33.18
N VAL A 503 -7.81 -0.40 32.49
CA VAL A 503 -6.35 -0.34 32.60
C VAL A 503 -5.95 0.73 33.62
N THR A 504 -5.05 0.40 34.55
CA THR A 504 -4.55 1.37 35.55
C THR A 504 -3.15 1.84 35.22
N VAL A 505 -2.88 3.14 35.42
CA VAL A 505 -1.59 3.77 35.16
C VAL A 505 -1.09 4.47 36.42
N ALA A 506 0.16 4.20 36.83
CA ALA A 506 0.80 4.84 37.97
C ALA A 506 2.20 5.34 37.58
N ALA A 507 2.50 6.61 37.85
CA ALA A 507 3.83 7.17 37.63
C ALA A 507 4.84 6.63 38.67
N ASN A 508 6.03 6.23 38.21
CA ASN A 508 7.07 5.65 39.08
C ASN A 508 8.00 6.70 39.68
N ALA A 509 7.98 7.93 39.16
CA ALA A 509 8.80 9.06 39.57
C ALA A 509 8.08 10.39 39.26
N PRO A 510 8.57 11.55 39.74
CA PRO A 510 8.03 12.84 39.35
C PRO A 510 8.08 13.04 37.83
N THR A 511 6.96 13.47 37.24
CA THR A 511 6.78 13.64 35.80
C THR A 511 7.06 15.06 35.30
N ARG A 512 7.30 16.00 36.21
CA ARG A 512 7.51 17.42 35.91
C ARG A 512 9.00 17.77 35.86
N ILE A 513 9.44 18.28 34.70
CA ILE A 513 10.81 18.69 34.42
C ILE A 513 10.85 20.22 34.22
N PRO A 514 11.63 20.97 35.03
CA PRO A 514 11.61 22.43 34.97
C PRO A 514 12.04 23.03 33.63
N VAL A 515 13.08 22.47 33.00
CA VAL A 515 13.68 22.99 31.76
C VAL A 515 14.22 21.81 30.94
N VAL A 516 13.97 21.81 29.63
CA VAL A 516 14.63 20.92 28.65
C VAL A 516 15.29 21.79 27.57
N LYS A 517 16.62 21.71 27.45
CA LYS A 517 17.40 22.56 26.54
C LYS A 517 17.31 22.05 25.09
N PRO A 518 17.67 22.88 24.10
CA PRO A 518 17.85 22.44 22.72
C PRO A 518 18.72 21.19 22.62
N GLY A 519 18.22 20.15 21.94
CA GLY A 519 18.88 18.87 21.74
C GLY A 519 18.79 17.89 22.92
N ASP A 520 18.28 18.31 24.08
CA ASP A 520 18.12 17.44 25.25
C ASP A 520 16.76 16.72 25.24
N SER A 521 16.69 15.60 25.97
CA SER A 521 15.46 14.84 26.22
C SER A 521 15.17 14.71 27.72
N ALA A 522 13.91 14.50 28.06
CA ALA A 522 13.43 14.17 29.39
C ALA A 522 12.46 12.99 29.34
N SER A 523 12.48 12.11 30.34
CA SER A 523 11.65 10.91 30.35
C SER A 523 10.98 10.65 31.68
N ALA A 524 9.81 10.01 31.65
CA ALA A 524 9.10 9.49 32.81
C ALA A 524 8.71 8.03 32.56
N THR A 525 8.68 7.22 33.63
CA THR A 525 8.24 5.82 33.56
C THR A 525 6.95 5.61 34.33
N PHE A 526 6.09 4.76 33.78
CA PHE A 526 4.77 4.46 34.29
C PHE A 526 4.59 2.96 34.40
N THR A 527 4.02 2.49 35.51
CA THR A 527 3.51 1.13 35.62
C THR A 527 2.07 1.08 35.11
N VAL A 528 1.84 0.29 34.05
CA VAL A 528 0.54 0.01 33.45
C VAL A 528 0.11 -1.39 33.86
N THR A 529 -1.09 -1.53 34.44
CA THR A 529 -1.67 -2.82 34.83
C THR A 529 -2.94 -3.07 34.05
N THR A 530 -2.99 -4.18 33.32
CA THR A 530 -4.12 -4.57 32.46
C THR A 530 -5.05 -5.55 33.17
N PRO A 531 -6.35 -5.57 32.83
CA PRO A 531 -7.26 -6.61 33.30
C PRO A 531 -6.91 -7.97 32.66
N ASP A 532 -7.55 -9.04 33.14
CA ASP A 532 -7.52 -10.34 32.45
C ASP A 532 -8.22 -10.20 31.09
N SER A 533 -7.60 -10.71 30.02
CA SER A 533 -8.10 -10.58 28.66
C SER A 533 -9.04 -11.73 28.26
N THR A 534 -9.92 -11.46 27.29
CA THR A 534 -10.71 -12.49 26.60
C THR A 534 -10.17 -12.61 25.17
N GLY A 535 -9.29 -13.58 24.93
CA GLY A 535 -8.62 -13.80 23.64
C GLY A 535 -7.12 -14.07 23.75
N LEU A 536 -6.52 -14.57 22.66
CA LEU A 536 -5.07 -14.86 22.59
C LEU A 536 -4.22 -13.59 22.67
N PHE A 537 -4.57 -12.53 21.95
CA PHE A 537 -3.79 -11.28 21.95
C PHE A 537 -4.72 -10.08 22.14
N ALA A 538 -4.78 -9.52 23.34
CA ALA A 538 -5.49 -8.26 23.58
C ALA A 538 -4.59 -7.06 23.25
N ALA A 539 -5.20 -5.97 22.82
CA ALA A 539 -4.51 -4.75 22.41
C ALA A 539 -5.13 -3.56 23.16
N GLU A 540 -4.37 -2.93 24.05
CA GLU A 540 -4.82 -1.79 24.83
C GLU A 540 -4.10 -0.52 24.36
N ALA A 541 -4.84 0.44 23.80
CA ALA A 541 -4.27 1.71 23.37
C ALA A 541 -3.83 2.53 24.58
N VAL A 542 -2.61 3.07 24.60
CA VAL A 542 -2.13 4.02 25.60
C VAL A 542 -1.72 5.32 24.92
N GLN A 543 -1.92 6.46 25.59
CA GLN A 543 -1.57 7.77 25.04
C GLN A 543 -0.66 8.52 26.00
N ALA A 544 0.52 8.91 25.51
CA ALA A 544 1.44 9.83 26.16
C ALA A 544 1.14 11.27 25.75
N THR A 545 1.26 12.19 26.71
CA THR A 545 1.05 13.62 26.54
C THR A 545 2.13 14.39 27.29
N ALA A 546 2.92 15.16 26.54
CA ALA A 546 3.83 16.15 27.11
C ALA A 546 3.21 17.54 27.00
N THR A 547 3.00 18.22 28.13
CA THR A 547 2.61 19.64 28.14
C THR A 547 3.78 20.51 28.57
N TYR A 548 3.97 21.67 27.95
CA TYR A 548 5.13 22.52 28.21
C TYR A 548 4.85 23.99 27.86
N ARG A 549 5.83 24.86 28.14
CA ARG A 549 5.81 26.27 27.74
C ARG A 549 7.05 26.64 26.96
N TRP A 550 6.87 27.38 25.87
CA TRP A 550 7.95 28.06 25.15
C TRP A 550 7.81 29.58 25.33
N LEU A 551 8.93 30.31 25.21
CA LEU A 551 9.05 31.72 25.63
C LEU A 551 8.54 31.97 27.07
N LEU A 552 8.71 30.98 27.97
CA LEU A 552 8.25 30.96 29.36
C LEU A 552 6.73 31.02 29.60
N VAL A 553 5.93 31.46 28.62
CA VAL A 553 4.50 31.75 28.83
C VAL A 553 3.57 31.02 27.87
N VAL A 554 4.00 30.73 26.63
CA VAL A 554 3.11 30.18 25.61
C VAL A 554 2.94 28.68 25.83
N PRO A 555 1.74 28.20 26.20
CA PRO A 555 1.50 26.79 26.42
C PRO A 555 1.50 26.03 25.10
N ALA A 556 2.04 24.82 25.12
CA ALA A 556 2.03 23.88 24.02
C ALA A 556 1.87 22.45 24.56
N LYS A 557 1.50 21.53 23.67
CA LYS A 557 1.34 20.11 23.99
C LYS A 557 1.73 19.27 22.79
N ASP A 558 2.32 18.10 23.06
CA ASP A 558 2.55 17.05 22.09
C ASP A 558 2.01 15.74 22.63
N THR A 559 1.52 14.89 21.74
CA THR A 559 0.95 13.59 22.10
C THR A 559 1.44 12.51 21.17
N THR A 560 1.58 11.30 21.70
CA THR A 560 1.74 10.08 20.90
C THR A 560 0.91 8.98 21.52
N SER A 561 0.51 8.00 20.71
CA SER A 561 -0.22 6.83 21.19
C SER A 561 0.53 5.56 20.81
N GLY A 562 0.31 4.49 21.54
CA GLY A 562 0.86 3.18 21.21
C GLY A 562 -0.04 2.08 21.74
N THR A 563 0.20 0.85 21.30
CA THR A 563 -0.63 -0.30 21.60
C THR A 563 0.12 -1.24 22.51
N LEU A 564 -0.38 -1.40 23.73
CA LEU A 564 0.10 -2.42 24.65
C LEU A 564 -0.49 -3.77 24.23
N THR A 565 0.35 -4.67 23.72
CA THR A 565 -0.08 -6.04 23.38
C THR A 565 0.01 -6.92 24.62
N VAL A 566 -1.13 -7.45 25.05
CA VAL A 566 -1.29 -8.31 26.22
C VAL A 566 -1.46 -9.76 25.78
N ASN A 567 -0.60 -10.63 26.31
CA ASN A 567 -0.57 -12.05 26.03
C ASN A 567 -0.94 -12.85 27.29
N GLN A 568 -1.57 -14.00 27.11
CA GLN A 568 -1.76 -14.96 28.19
C GLN A 568 -0.54 -15.89 28.30
N PRO A 569 0.01 -16.16 29.50
CA PRO A 569 1.17 -17.03 29.64
C PRO A 569 0.91 -18.44 29.07
N VAL A 570 1.82 -18.90 28.21
CA VAL A 570 1.85 -20.31 27.80
C VAL A 570 2.28 -21.17 28.99
N THR A 571 1.49 -22.20 29.29
CA THR A 571 1.68 -23.06 30.46
C THR A 571 2.13 -24.47 30.08
N ALA A 572 2.76 -25.17 31.02
CA ALA A 572 3.18 -26.57 30.82
C ALA A 572 1.97 -27.45 30.42
N PRO A 573 2.15 -28.46 29.53
CA PRO A 573 3.43 -29.01 29.07
C PRO A 573 4.10 -28.26 27.90
N TRP A 574 3.48 -27.19 27.40
CA TRP A 574 3.99 -26.42 26.28
C TRP A 574 5.29 -25.68 26.61
N LYS A 575 6.15 -25.57 25.61
CA LYS A 575 7.35 -24.73 25.60
C LYS A 575 7.26 -23.75 24.45
N THR A 576 7.94 -22.62 24.58
CA THR A 576 8.02 -21.59 23.55
C THR A 576 9.46 -21.40 23.11
N PHE A 577 9.70 -21.24 21.81
CA PHE A 577 11.00 -20.89 21.27
C PHE A 577 10.84 -19.89 20.12
N ALA A 578 11.78 -18.95 20.00
CA ALA A 578 11.83 -18.04 18.87
C ALA A 578 13.29 -17.78 18.48
N SER A 579 13.57 -17.79 17.18
CA SER A 579 14.86 -17.38 16.62
C SER A 579 14.88 -15.91 16.16
N THR A 580 13.78 -15.21 16.41
CA THR A 580 13.47 -13.84 16.00
C THR A 580 12.51 -13.22 17.02
N THR A 581 12.09 -11.97 16.80
CA THR A 581 11.03 -11.34 17.60
C THR A 581 9.74 -12.15 17.46
N ALA A 582 9.27 -12.69 18.59
CA ALA A 582 7.99 -13.37 18.67
C ALA A 582 7.32 -13.17 20.02
N SER A 583 6.00 -13.35 20.04
CA SER A 583 5.17 -13.40 21.24
C SER A 583 4.19 -14.56 21.14
N PHE A 584 3.88 -15.15 22.29
CA PHE A 584 3.11 -16.37 22.41
C PHE A 584 1.96 -16.18 23.37
N SER A 585 0.84 -16.83 23.11
CA SER A 585 -0.31 -16.79 23.99
C SER A 585 -1.06 -18.12 24.04
N GLN A 586 -1.74 -18.39 25.15
CA GLN A 586 -2.57 -19.56 25.35
C GLN A 586 -3.90 -19.19 26.02
N GLU A 587 -5.02 -19.48 25.37
CA GLU A 587 -6.38 -19.32 25.90
C GLU A 587 -7.10 -20.67 25.88
N GLY A 588 -7.14 -21.37 27.02
CA GLY A 588 -7.67 -22.73 27.08
C GLY A 588 -6.89 -23.69 26.16
N THR A 589 -7.53 -24.21 25.13
CA THR A 589 -6.92 -25.07 24.10
C THR A 589 -6.33 -24.28 22.93
N ARG A 590 -6.70 -23.00 22.79
CA ARG A 590 -6.22 -22.14 21.71
C ARG A 590 -4.79 -21.68 22.00
N LEU A 591 -3.99 -21.60 20.94
CA LEU A 591 -2.59 -21.19 20.99
C LEU A 591 -2.32 -20.17 19.90
N GLY A 592 -1.65 -19.07 20.25
CA GLY A 592 -1.34 -17.98 19.33
C GLY A 592 0.16 -17.80 19.18
N VAL A 593 0.62 -17.65 17.93
CA VAL A 593 2.02 -17.32 17.61
C VAL A 593 2.05 -16.06 16.76
N ARG A 594 2.61 -14.98 17.31
CA ARG A 594 3.01 -13.79 16.56
C ARG A 594 4.51 -13.85 16.35
N ALA A 595 4.98 -14.01 15.11
CA ALA A 595 6.40 -14.13 14.82
C ALA A 595 6.82 -13.33 13.59
N GLN A 596 7.95 -12.64 13.70
CA GLN A 596 8.64 -12.09 12.54
C GLN A 596 9.47 -13.17 11.85
N GLY A 597 10.10 -12.85 10.72
CA GLY A 597 11.09 -13.72 10.09
C GLY A 597 11.09 -13.62 8.58
N SER A 598 12.28 -13.78 7.99
CA SER A 598 12.47 -13.71 6.54
C SER A 598 12.10 -15.01 5.85
N ASP A 599 12.43 -16.16 6.46
CA ASP A 599 12.00 -17.49 6.01
C ASP A 599 12.45 -18.58 7.01
N VAL A 600 12.06 -19.83 6.71
CA VAL A 600 12.59 -21.07 7.31
C VAL A 600 13.26 -22.01 6.29
N TYR A 601 13.33 -21.60 5.02
CA TYR A 601 13.90 -22.37 3.92
C TYR A 601 15.37 -22.00 3.63
N GLY A 602 16.14 -22.98 3.17
CA GLY A 602 17.57 -22.88 2.90
C GLY A 602 18.36 -22.50 4.15
N GLY A 603 19.33 -21.60 3.98
CA GLY A 603 20.17 -21.10 5.08
C GLY A 603 19.48 -20.16 6.07
N THR A 604 18.15 -19.99 5.99
CA THR A 604 17.37 -19.11 6.86
C THR A 604 16.50 -19.94 7.79
N ASN A 605 16.56 -19.70 9.10
CA ASN A 605 15.72 -20.37 10.11
C ASN A 605 15.14 -19.35 11.10
N GLN A 606 14.23 -18.50 10.64
CA GLN A 606 13.60 -17.42 11.42
C GLN A 606 12.11 -17.68 11.66
N TYR A 607 11.74 -18.03 12.90
CA TYR A 607 10.38 -18.41 13.29
C TYR A 607 10.13 -18.24 14.79
N GLY A 608 8.85 -18.28 15.16
CA GLY A 608 8.39 -18.54 16.53
C GLY A 608 7.59 -19.84 16.59
N THR A 609 7.67 -20.57 17.70
CA THR A 609 6.98 -21.85 17.89
C THR A 609 6.49 -22.07 19.32
N ILE A 610 5.34 -22.73 19.45
CA ILE A 610 4.86 -23.35 20.67
C ILE A 610 4.89 -24.86 20.45
N TYR A 611 5.60 -25.60 21.29
CA TYR A 611 5.95 -26.99 21.02
C TYR A 611 5.92 -27.88 22.26
N GLN A 612 5.83 -29.18 22.02
CA GLN A 612 6.02 -30.23 23.02
C GLN A 612 7.36 -30.90 22.77
N GLN A 613 8.20 -30.92 23.81
CA GLN A 613 9.52 -31.52 23.72
C GLN A 613 9.41 -33.05 23.68
N GLY A 614 9.99 -33.66 22.67
CA GLY A 614 10.06 -35.12 22.53
C GLY A 614 8.71 -35.83 22.42
N ALA A 615 7.70 -35.19 21.81
CA ALA A 615 6.37 -35.76 21.65
C ALA A 615 6.17 -36.53 20.33
N GLU A 616 7.00 -36.29 19.31
CA GLU A 616 6.90 -36.96 18.01
C GLU A 616 7.80 -38.20 17.96
N HIS A 617 7.23 -39.36 17.65
CA HIS A 617 7.92 -40.64 17.58
C HIS A 617 7.34 -41.53 16.48
N ASP A 618 7.95 -42.70 16.25
CA ASP A 618 7.42 -43.65 15.26
C ASP A 618 5.95 -44.02 15.56
N GLY A 619 5.11 -44.00 14.53
CA GLY A 619 3.67 -44.18 14.63
C GLY A 619 2.85 -42.94 15.02
N SER A 620 3.51 -41.80 15.31
CA SER A 620 2.81 -40.58 15.71
C SER A 620 1.86 -40.07 14.62
N THR A 621 0.70 -39.60 15.06
CA THR A 621 -0.20 -38.77 14.24
C THR A 621 -0.38 -37.42 14.91
N THR A 622 0.13 -36.37 14.26
CA THR A 622 0.02 -34.99 14.73
C THR A 622 -1.03 -34.25 13.92
N VAL A 623 -2.01 -33.63 14.59
CA VAL A 623 -3.09 -32.85 13.98
C VAL A 623 -3.15 -31.47 14.60
N VAL A 624 -3.42 -30.45 13.80
CA VAL A 624 -3.69 -29.09 14.28
C VAL A 624 -4.78 -28.44 13.42
N ARG A 625 -5.63 -27.63 14.05
CA ARG A 625 -6.53 -26.70 13.35
C ARG A 625 -5.89 -25.31 13.33
N ILE A 626 -5.86 -24.68 12.17
CA ILE A 626 -5.44 -23.29 12.00
C ILE A 626 -6.70 -22.45 11.85
N ASP A 627 -6.95 -21.58 12.83
CA ASP A 627 -8.12 -20.70 12.86
C ASP A 627 -7.95 -19.50 11.93
N SER A 628 -6.75 -18.93 11.88
CA SER A 628 -6.42 -17.79 11.03
C SER A 628 -4.91 -17.61 10.88
N GLN A 629 -4.49 -17.00 9.78
CA GLN A 629 -3.12 -16.51 9.58
C GLN A 629 -3.14 -15.14 8.89
N THR A 630 -2.30 -14.20 9.34
CA THR A 630 -2.07 -12.95 8.61
C THR A 630 -1.36 -13.20 7.28
N ASN A 631 -1.89 -12.67 6.17
CA ASN A 631 -1.22 -12.71 4.87
C ASN A 631 -0.15 -11.60 4.76
N THR A 632 0.97 -11.78 5.43
CA THR A 632 2.12 -10.85 5.35
C THR A 632 2.90 -10.99 4.05
N ASN A 633 2.81 -12.15 3.39
CA ASN A 633 3.43 -12.48 2.12
C ASN A 633 2.77 -13.75 1.55
N ALA A 634 2.78 -13.92 0.23
CA ALA A 634 2.29 -15.15 -0.41
C ALA A 634 2.92 -16.44 0.16
N TRP A 635 4.16 -16.37 0.65
CA TRP A 635 4.94 -17.44 1.28
C TRP A 635 5.10 -17.33 2.79
N ALA A 636 4.32 -16.46 3.46
CA ALA A 636 4.17 -16.53 4.91
C ALA A 636 3.71 -17.94 5.30
N LYS A 637 4.22 -18.51 6.39
CA LYS A 637 3.97 -19.93 6.72
C LYS A 637 3.41 -20.07 8.14
N ALA A 638 2.38 -20.89 8.27
CA ALA A 638 1.88 -21.40 9.53
C ALA A 638 1.60 -22.91 9.41
N GLY A 639 1.84 -23.67 10.47
CA GLY A 639 1.56 -25.11 10.47
C GLY A 639 2.37 -25.91 11.48
N ILE A 640 2.64 -27.17 11.14
CA ILE A 640 3.36 -28.13 11.99
C ILE A 640 4.85 -28.11 11.66
N MET A 641 5.69 -28.03 12.70
CA MET A 641 7.15 -28.19 12.61
C MET A 641 7.61 -29.39 13.45
N VAL A 642 8.49 -30.22 12.87
CA VAL A 642 9.15 -31.35 13.54
C VAL A 642 10.66 -31.22 13.41
N ARG A 643 11.39 -31.36 14.53
CA ARG A 643 12.86 -31.30 14.59
C ARG A 643 13.42 -32.18 15.71
N ASN A 644 14.65 -32.68 15.57
CA ASN A 644 15.31 -33.38 16.69
C ASN A 644 15.44 -32.50 17.93
N ASP A 645 15.74 -31.22 17.70
CA ASP A 645 15.73 -30.14 18.70
C ASP A 645 15.17 -28.90 18.01
N ILE A 646 13.97 -28.46 18.39
CA ILE A 646 13.32 -27.31 17.74
C ILE A 646 13.98 -25.98 18.10
N THR A 647 14.92 -25.96 19.05
CA THR A 647 15.66 -24.76 19.45
C THR A 647 16.98 -24.58 18.67
N GLY A 648 17.45 -25.63 17.98
CA GLY A 648 18.71 -25.65 17.23
C GLY A 648 18.62 -25.02 15.84
N THR A 649 18.60 -23.69 15.76
CA THR A 649 18.52 -22.95 14.48
C THR A 649 19.70 -23.25 13.56
N ASN A 650 19.42 -23.65 12.30
CA ASN A 650 20.40 -23.99 11.25
C ASN A 650 21.29 -25.22 11.52
N THR A 651 21.11 -25.95 12.62
CA THR A 651 22.01 -27.04 13.02
C THR A 651 21.29 -28.32 13.44
N SER A 652 19.99 -28.26 13.66
CA SER A 652 19.19 -29.40 14.13
C SER A 652 18.61 -30.21 12.95
N PRO A 653 19.06 -31.46 12.74
CA PRO A 653 18.57 -32.33 11.67
C PRO A 653 17.22 -32.97 12.02
N GLY A 654 16.72 -33.84 11.13
CA GLY A 654 15.40 -34.43 11.27
C GLY A 654 14.30 -33.39 11.04
N TYR A 655 14.56 -32.41 10.17
CA TYR A 655 13.76 -31.21 10.05
C TYR A 655 12.71 -31.32 8.93
N LEU A 656 11.44 -31.11 9.30
CA LEU A 656 10.31 -31.06 8.39
C LEU A 656 9.28 -30.03 8.84
N ILE A 657 8.60 -29.42 7.87
CA ILE A 657 7.40 -28.62 8.08
C ILE A 657 6.27 -29.06 7.15
N LEU A 658 5.06 -29.05 7.68
CA LEU A 658 3.82 -29.12 6.91
C LEU A 658 3.08 -27.80 7.14
N VAL A 659 2.87 -27.04 6.07
CA VAL A 659 2.39 -25.66 6.17
C VAL A 659 1.25 -25.37 5.22
N GLU A 660 0.47 -24.37 5.58
CA GLU A 660 -0.26 -23.56 4.62
C GLU A 660 0.50 -22.24 4.38
N ALA A 661 0.34 -21.71 3.17
CA ALA A 661 0.90 -20.42 2.77
C ALA A 661 -0.14 -19.63 1.96
N PRO A 662 -0.50 -18.39 2.36
CA PRO A 662 -1.68 -17.68 1.85
C PRO A 662 -1.80 -17.61 0.33
N GLY A 663 -0.69 -17.36 -0.37
CA GLY A 663 -0.68 -17.26 -1.84
C GLY A 663 -0.16 -18.52 -2.54
N LYS A 664 0.08 -19.61 -1.79
CA LYS A 664 0.87 -20.76 -2.25
C LYS A 664 0.29 -22.11 -1.87
N GLY A 665 -0.80 -22.18 -1.11
CA GLY A 665 -1.47 -23.45 -0.80
C GLY A 665 -0.75 -24.24 0.29
N TYR A 666 -0.99 -25.55 0.29
CA TYR A 666 -0.46 -26.48 1.28
C TYR A 666 0.81 -27.17 0.75
N VAL A 667 1.87 -27.18 1.57
CA VAL A 667 3.21 -27.62 1.16
C VAL A 667 3.88 -28.41 2.28
N ILE A 668 4.61 -29.47 1.91
CA ILE A 668 5.58 -30.11 2.80
C ILE A 668 7.00 -29.71 2.37
N GLN A 669 7.82 -29.26 3.32
CA GLN A 669 9.22 -28.91 3.09
C GLN A 669 10.09 -29.68 4.09
N TRP A 670 11.24 -30.16 3.66
CA TRP A 670 12.10 -31.01 4.49
C TRP A 670 13.58 -30.80 4.20
N ASP A 671 14.38 -31.18 5.19
CA ASP A 671 15.83 -31.35 5.09
C ASP A 671 16.11 -32.69 4.39
N SER A 672 16.48 -32.66 3.11
CA SER A 672 16.69 -33.86 2.31
C SER A 672 18.08 -34.46 2.43
N ASN A 673 19.02 -33.75 3.05
CA ASN A 673 20.43 -34.15 3.12
C ASN A 673 20.92 -34.40 4.56
N GLY A 674 20.14 -34.01 5.58
CA GLY A 674 20.39 -34.20 6.99
C GLY A 674 21.31 -33.14 7.63
N ASP A 675 21.48 -31.97 7.03
CA ASP A 675 22.35 -30.89 7.52
C ASP A 675 21.66 -29.91 8.49
N GLY A 676 20.35 -30.04 8.69
CA GLY A 676 19.54 -29.18 9.55
C GLY A 676 18.89 -27.99 8.85
N GLN A 677 18.91 -27.94 7.51
CA GLN A 677 18.28 -26.89 6.68
C GLN A 677 17.21 -27.49 5.77
N LEU A 678 16.09 -26.78 5.59
CA LEU A 678 15.10 -27.19 4.58
C LEU A 678 15.65 -26.86 3.20
N ASP A 679 15.80 -27.86 2.35
CA ASP A 679 16.34 -27.68 0.99
C ASP A 679 15.46 -28.31 -0.09
N SER A 680 14.37 -28.97 0.33
CA SER A 680 13.42 -29.63 -0.55
C SER A 680 11.98 -29.25 -0.23
N ASN A 681 11.12 -29.23 -1.25
CA ASN A 681 9.70 -28.90 -1.13
C ASN A 681 8.83 -29.73 -2.10
N SER A 682 7.57 -29.95 -1.74
CA SER A 682 6.60 -30.67 -2.59
C SER A 682 5.91 -29.79 -3.64
N ALA A 683 6.37 -28.56 -3.84
CA ALA A 683 5.77 -27.54 -4.69
C ALA A 683 6.69 -27.23 -5.88
N PRO A 684 6.80 -28.11 -6.90
CA PRO A 684 7.84 -28.05 -7.93
C PRO A 684 7.86 -26.77 -8.77
N ASN A 685 6.73 -26.04 -8.84
CA ASN A 685 6.61 -24.74 -9.51
C ASN A 685 6.40 -23.59 -8.51
N ASN A 686 6.92 -23.73 -7.29
CA ASN A 686 6.74 -22.78 -6.21
C ASN A 686 5.25 -22.45 -5.97
N THR A 687 4.40 -23.48 -6.09
CA THR A 687 2.94 -23.46 -5.89
C THR A 687 2.56 -24.82 -5.30
N GLY A 688 2.03 -24.81 -4.08
CA GLY A 688 1.50 -25.96 -3.37
C GLY A 688 0.13 -26.38 -3.88
N ILE A 689 -0.47 -27.36 -3.21
CA ILE A 689 -1.80 -27.85 -3.58
C ILE A 689 -2.89 -27.09 -2.86
N GLY A 690 -4.05 -26.95 -3.49
CA GLY A 690 -5.22 -26.29 -2.89
C GLY A 690 -5.04 -24.78 -2.68
N THR A 691 -6.11 -24.16 -2.19
CA THR A 691 -6.14 -22.75 -1.80
C THR A 691 -6.43 -22.71 -0.30
N PRO A 692 -5.62 -22.01 0.53
CA PRO A 692 -5.88 -21.93 1.95
C PRO A 692 -7.22 -21.25 2.23
N VAL A 693 -7.98 -21.82 3.16
CA VAL A 693 -9.23 -21.27 3.69
C VAL A 693 -9.22 -21.43 5.20
N TYR A 694 -9.91 -20.56 5.92
CA TYR A 694 -9.91 -20.53 7.37
C TYR A 694 -11.30 -20.86 7.95
N PRO A 695 -11.41 -21.77 8.93
CA PRO A 695 -10.32 -22.61 9.48
C PRO A 695 -9.85 -23.69 8.49
N SER A 696 -8.61 -24.16 8.64
CA SER A 696 -8.05 -25.35 7.97
C SER A 696 -7.47 -26.33 8.99
N TRP A 697 -7.21 -27.57 8.58
CA TRP A 697 -6.57 -28.59 9.40
C TRP A 697 -5.38 -29.19 8.68
N LEU A 698 -4.30 -29.41 9.43
CA LEU A 698 -3.12 -30.12 8.98
C LEU A 698 -2.96 -31.41 9.77
N LYS A 699 -2.55 -32.48 9.09
CA LYS A 699 -2.25 -33.77 9.70
C LYS A 699 -0.95 -34.33 9.17
N LEU A 700 -0.08 -34.73 10.07
CA LEU A 700 1.21 -35.34 9.79
C LEU A 700 1.24 -36.73 10.42
N VAL A 701 1.53 -37.76 9.61
CA VAL A 701 1.65 -39.14 10.06
C VAL A 701 3.09 -39.61 9.87
N ARG A 702 3.68 -40.18 10.91
CA ARG A 702 5.07 -40.68 10.88
C ARG A 702 5.14 -42.20 10.88
N ASN A 703 6.00 -42.74 10.00
CA ASN A 703 6.38 -44.15 9.96
C ASN A 703 7.91 -44.26 9.73
N GLY A 704 8.65 -44.54 10.79
CA GLY A 704 10.10 -44.51 10.84
C GLY A 704 10.65 -43.11 10.54
N THR A 705 11.31 -42.99 9.39
CA THR A 705 11.83 -41.71 8.86
C THR A 705 10.92 -41.10 7.80
N THR A 706 9.84 -41.78 7.43
CA THR A 706 8.88 -41.31 6.42
C THR A 706 7.77 -40.52 7.09
N TYR A 707 7.46 -39.36 6.51
CA TYR A 707 6.40 -38.46 6.95
C TYR A 707 5.40 -38.25 5.84
N THR A 708 4.11 -38.40 6.15
CA THR A 708 3.02 -38.18 5.20
C THR A 708 2.12 -37.05 5.69
N GLY A 709 2.03 -35.97 4.92
CA GLY A 709 1.26 -34.78 5.23
C GLY A 709 -0.08 -34.72 4.49
N TYR A 710 -1.11 -34.25 5.19
CA TYR A 710 -2.46 -34.05 4.67
C TYR A 710 -3.01 -32.69 5.10
N TYR A 711 -3.93 -32.14 4.31
CA TYR A 711 -4.76 -31.00 4.73
C TYR A 711 -6.25 -31.33 4.62
N SER A 712 -7.08 -30.58 5.35
CA SER A 712 -8.53 -30.60 5.26
C SER A 712 -9.10 -29.19 5.50
N THR A 713 -10.27 -28.91 4.92
CA THR A 713 -11.00 -27.64 5.10
C THR A 713 -12.32 -27.84 5.86
N ASP A 714 -12.61 -29.07 6.30
CA ASP A 714 -13.86 -29.45 6.97
C ASP A 714 -13.66 -30.50 8.09
N ASP A 715 -12.40 -30.83 8.43
CA ASP A 715 -11.98 -31.87 9.37
C ASP A 715 -12.46 -33.30 9.04
N ALA A 716 -13.08 -33.51 7.87
CA ALA A 716 -13.66 -34.78 7.48
C ALA A 716 -12.96 -35.36 6.24
N ASN A 717 -12.74 -34.52 5.23
CA ASN A 717 -12.14 -34.88 3.96
C ASN A 717 -10.68 -34.45 3.94
N TRP A 718 -9.78 -35.43 3.89
CA TRP A 718 -8.33 -35.22 3.95
C TRP A 718 -7.68 -35.42 2.59
N THR A 719 -6.98 -34.40 2.11
CA THR A 719 -6.24 -34.43 0.85
C THR A 719 -4.74 -34.60 1.11
N LEU A 720 -4.10 -35.51 0.38
CA LEU A 720 -2.65 -35.76 0.49
C LEU A 720 -1.85 -34.57 -0.05
N VAL A 721 -0.96 -34.01 0.78
CA VAL A 721 0.02 -32.98 0.39
C VAL A 721 1.29 -33.61 -0.16
N GLY A 722 1.80 -34.63 0.51
CA GLY A 722 3.02 -35.34 0.08
C GLY A 722 3.46 -36.39 1.10
N SER A 723 4.36 -37.27 0.66
CA SER A 723 5.04 -38.25 1.51
C SER A 723 6.53 -38.18 1.24
N VAL A 724 7.34 -37.96 2.28
CA VAL A 724 8.77 -37.67 2.16
C VAL A 724 9.57 -38.46 3.21
N ASP A 725 10.79 -38.83 2.85
CA ASP A 725 11.76 -39.36 3.81
C ASP A 725 12.60 -38.21 4.38
N VAL A 726 12.73 -38.18 5.70
CA VAL A 726 13.51 -37.16 6.42
C VAL A 726 14.75 -37.83 7.02
N PRO A 727 15.92 -37.69 6.39
CA PRO A 727 17.18 -38.20 6.91
C PRO A 727 17.49 -37.65 8.31
N ALA A 728 18.21 -38.45 9.10
CA ALA A 728 18.64 -38.08 10.45
C ALA A 728 17.52 -37.71 11.44
N ALA A 729 16.25 -38.08 11.14
CA ALA A 729 15.16 -38.05 12.11
C ALA A 729 15.47 -38.98 13.30
N ALA A 730 15.54 -38.41 14.50
CA ALA A 730 15.80 -39.17 15.74
C ALA A 730 14.59 -40.01 16.15
N ALA A 731 14.79 -41.01 17.01
CA ALA A 731 13.72 -41.89 17.48
C ALA A 731 12.57 -41.13 18.17
N VAL A 732 12.90 -40.00 18.79
CA VAL A 732 11.96 -39.05 19.40
C VAL A 732 12.40 -37.64 18.99
N GLN A 733 11.44 -36.80 18.64
CA GLN A 733 11.63 -35.45 18.13
C GLN A 733 10.67 -34.46 18.81
N ASP A 734 11.03 -33.19 18.77
CA ASP A 734 10.14 -32.10 19.15
C ASP A 734 9.11 -31.87 18.04
N VAL A 735 7.87 -31.55 18.42
CA VAL A 735 6.81 -31.16 17.50
C VAL A 735 6.01 -30.00 18.04
N GLY A 736 5.66 -29.07 17.17
CA GLY A 736 4.91 -27.89 17.56
C GLY A 736 4.25 -27.19 16.39
N LEU A 737 3.48 -26.18 16.75
CA LEU A 737 2.95 -25.17 15.84
C LEU A 737 3.97 -24.04 15.70
N PHE A 738 4.08 -23.48 14.50
CA PHE A 738 5.00 -22.38 14.24
C PHE A 738 4.43 -21.37 13.25
N ALA A 739 5.01 -20.17 13.24
CA ALA A 739 4.74 -19.15 12.24
C ALA A 739 6.02 -18.42 11.79
N THR A 740 6.02 -17.93 10.55
CA THR A 740 7.02 -16.97 10.02
C THR A 740 6.38 -16.03 8.99
N ALA A 741 6.75 -14.75 9.04
CA ALA A 741 6.15 -13.71 8.21
C ALA A 741 6.60 -13.72 6.74
N HIS A 742 7.70 -14.39 6.46
CA HIS A 742 8.36 -14.36 5.15
C HIS A 742 8.69 -12.94 4.66
N GLN A 743 8.94 -12.04 5.62
CA GLN A 743 9.30 -10.65 5.41
C GLN A 743 9.95 -10.12 6.69
N SER A 744 11.22 -9.69 6.57
CA SER A 744 11.97 -9.09 7.67
C SER A 744 11.22 -7.90 8.28
N GLY A 745 11.10 -7.86 9.61
CA GLY A 745 10.47 -6.76 10.34
C GLY A 745 8.94 -6.70 10.26
N THR A 746 8.29 -7.62 9.54
CA THR A 746 6.83 -7.79 9.54
C THR A 746 6.46 -8.93 10.48
N THR A 747 5.36 -8.80 11.23
CA THR A 747 4.88 -9.84 12.15
C THR A 747 3.71 -10.59 11.51
N CYS A 748 3.82 -11.91 11.41
CA CYS A 748 2.71 -12.78 11.07
C CYS A 748 2.09 -13.32 12.36
N GLU A 749 0.77 -13.21 12.47
CA GLU A 749 -0.02 -13.86 13.52
C GLU A 749 -0.64 -15.13 12.94
N ALA A 750 -0.54 -16.22 13.70
CA ALA A 750 -1.23 -17.46 13.42
C ALA A 750 -1.88 -17.99 14.70
N ASP A 751 -3.18 -18.27 14.60
CA ASP A 751 -4.00 -18.78 15.70
C ASP A 751 -4.33 -20.25 15.42
N PHE A 752 -4.11 -21.07 16.44
CA PHE A 752 -4.27 -22.52 16.37
C PHE A 752 -5.21 -23.00 17.47
N ASP A 753 -5.85 -24.13 17.20
CA ASP A 753 -6.62 -24.88 18.20
C ASP A 753 -6.51 -26.39 17.90
N ALA A 754 -7.08 -27.20 18.79
CA ALA A 754 -7.22 -28.65 18.62
C ALA A 754 -5.90 -29.37 18.28
N PHE A 755 -4.77 -28.90 18.81
CA PHE A 755 -3.50 -29.62 18.65
C PHE A 755 -3.56 -30.97 19.38
N SER A 756 -3.19 -32.03 18.68
CA SER A 756 -2.98 -33.35 19.27
C SER A 756 -1.82 -34.06 18.60
N THR A 757 -1.05 -34.82 19.38
CA THR A 757 -0.07 -35.79 18.89
C THR A 757 -0.24 -37.08 19.69
N SER A 758 -0.30 -38.23 19.01
CA SER A 758 -0.62 -39.53 19.62
C SER A 758 0.17 -40.67 19.01
#